data_AF-A0A972YU18-F1
#
_entry.id   AF-A0A972YU18-F1
#
_cell.length_a   1.000
_cell.length_b   1.000
_cell.length_c   1.000
_cell.angle_alpha   90.00
_cell.angle_beta   90.00
_cell.angle_gamma   90.00
#
_symmetry.space_group_name_H-M   'P 1'
#
loop_
_entity.id
_entity.type
_entity.pdbx_description
1 polymer ?
#
loop_
_entity_poly.entity_id
_entity_poly.type
_entity_poly.pdbx_seq_one_letter_code
_entity_poly.pdbx_strand_id
1 'polypeptide(L)'
;MKYILVACLAFTTLLSTVNANSQSTLPIIKPKIVGGQLADKNDWPWMAALVSTYNEVNTSLEVAGIPYISSPFSYSPSGQASATMADCGIGDSQCDSAAEKICLIARGEIDFSVKVNNCQSGGGIGAIIFNNVLGDLNGTLGENFTGTIPVVAISQNDGATLLNNLGSIASLNVTAQQKITQSATCGASFIGEQWVLTAAHCVVDANINLLKVNVGEYDLNDGAENATAIKRIYIHPEYNEGASFNNDIALIELVETIDNPAVTLADLDSSKQLALDNAAVTVIGWGNVNAYGANEESPPNSQPDKLRQVELSLLSNEQCKDKLVQAYSDLDNITYLPSQVGITDSMICAEFLGEPKGSCQGDSGGPLLVNTNQGWQQIGIVSYGVGCAVAAFPDVYARVGQFTTWINKITKGIAIEPSYDFAITPQNTAQTTQLTVTNNSNLTANLTFTLIADKIGSTGFSLTTDNCTTLAAKQSCQIQLAFDAKTAGIHKVRIIINSNDEAIPTSQSYISAQAIAANNNINTQLSNGSTELLWFSGGDQPWLLDNSEAAIFSGDITDDQQSAVMLTFSGAGSLSFDWKVSSEENTDNPDDPYDALYLFVDGEQIDFISGEVLYTKVTVPDFPVGEHQITWLYLKDGATSEGSDQGYLKNIVFTPTAAPVFLPVPAQDTGKSSGGSVYYILMLLTLLTFNRRRS
;
A
#
# COMPACT_ATOMS: atom_id res chain seq x y z
N MET A 1 -4.29 -37.85 -39.34
CA MET A 1 -4.73 -39.26 -39.16
C MET A 1 -5.05 -39.46 -37.69
N LYS A 2 -6.21 -40.05 -37.41
CA LYS A 2 -6.81 -40.27 -36.08
C LYS A 2 -6.26 -41.52 -35.37
N TYR A 3 -6.62 -41.63 -34.08
CA TYR A 3 -6.64 -42.79 -33.15
C TYR A 3 -5.37 -42.92 -32.27
N ILE A 4 -5.39 -43.14 -30.94
CA ILE A 4 -6.29 -43.93 -30.05
C ILE A 4 -6.31 -43.33 -28.62
N LEU A 5 -7.38 -43.65 -27.88
CA LEU A 5 -7.83 -43.20 -26.56
C LEU A 5 -7.86 -44.42 -25.60
N VAL A 6 -7.85 -44.16 -24.27
CA VAL A 6 -8.47 -44.96 -23.15
C VAL A 6 -7.56 -45.72 -22.14
N ALA A 7 -7.59 -45.18 -20.92
CA ALA A 7 -7.80 -45.73 -19.55
C ALA A 7 -6.82 -46.70 -18.85
N CYS A 8 -6.62 -46.43 -17.56
CA CYS A 8 -6.85 -47.42 -16.50
C CYS A 8 -7.29 -46.75 -15.16
N LEU A 9 -8.24 -47.41 -14.51
CA LEU A 9 -8.92 -47.03 -13.26
C LEU A 9 -8.10 -47.36 -11.99
N ALA A 10 -8.29 -46.51 -10.99
CA ALA A 10 -8.52 -46.75 -9.55
C ALA A 10 -8.01 -48.06 -8.90
N PHE A 11 -7.27 -47.91 -7.78
CA PHE A 11 -7.49 -48.72 -6.58
C PHE A 11 -7.15 -47.95 -5.30
N THR A 12 -7.94 -48.28 -4.28
CA THR A 12 -8.23 -47.63 -3.00
C THR A 12 -7.23 -47.90 -1.87
N THR A 13 -7.12 -46.90 -0.98
CA THR A 13 -7.04 -46.98 0.51
C THR A 13 -5.94 -47.83 1.17
N LEU A 14 -5.11 -47.19 2.00
CA LEU A 14 -4.79 -47.70 3.34
C LEU A 14 -4.33 -46.57 4.29
N LEU A 15 -5.12 -46.35 5.32
CA LEU A 15 -4.85 -45.51 6.48
C LEU A 15 -4.11 -46.30 7.57
N SER A 16 -3.15 -45.62 8.20
CA SER A 16 -2.75 -45.66 9.60
C SER A 16 -2.17 -46.94 10.21
N THR A 17 -0.92 -46.83 10.68
CA THR A 17 -0.45 -46.95 12.09
C THR A 17 1.10 -47.05 12.01
N VAL A 18 1.90 -46.32 12.80
CA VAL A 18 2.40 -46.75 14.11
C VAL A 18 2.99 -45.56 14.88
N ASN A 19 2.49 -45.40 16.11
CA ASN A 19 3.11 -44.92 17.35
C ASN A 19 4.43 -44.13 17.30
N ALA A 20 4.31 -42.87 17.71
CA ALA A 20 5.35 -42.16 18.45
C ALA A 20 5.27 -42.52 19.95
N ASN A 21 6.37 -42.99 20.53
CA ASN A 21 6.75 -42.64 21.90
C ASN A 21 8.21 -43.02 22.20
N SER A 22 9.10 -42.03 22.17
CA SER A 22 10.15 -41.92 23.18
C SER A 22 10.50 -40.46 23.37
N GLN A 23 9.88 -39.85 24.38
CA GLN A 23 10.34 -38.60 24.96
C GLN A 23 11.74 -38.83 25.54
N SER A 24 12.74 -38.14 24.98
CA SER A 24 13.96 -37.79 25.70
C SER A 24 13.86 -36.31 26.08
N THR A 25 13.64 -36.08 27.37
CA THR A 25 13.72 -34.75 27.98
C THR A 25 15.18 -34.37 28.12
N LEU A 26 15.66 -33.49 27.24
CA LEU A 26 16.92 -32.75 27.42
C LEU A 26 16.61 -31.31 27.88
N PRO A 27 17.50 -30.69 28.66
CA PRO A 27 17.20 -29.47 29.40
C PRO A 27 16.96 -28.28 28.46
N ILE A 28 15.95 -27.51 28.83
CA ILE A 28 15.54 -26.25 28.21
C ILE A 28 16.75 -25.31 28.08
N ILE A 29 17.21 -25.11 26.85
CA ILE A 29 18.07 -23.99 26.48
C ILE A 29 17.24 -23.10 25.55
N LYS A 30 17.06 -21.86 26.00
CA LYS A 30 16.13 -20.86 25.48
C LYS A 30 16.69 -20.22 24.21
N PRO A 31 15.90 -19.99 23.14
CA PRO A 31 16.36 -19.21 22.01
C PRO A 31 16.11 -17.70 22.21
N LYS A 32 17.09 -16.92 21.76
CA LYS A 32 17.20 -15.46 21.58
C LYS A 32 17.99 -15.26 20.26
N ILE A 33 17.79 -14.16 19.45
CA ILE A 33 18.24 -13.88 18.03
C ILE A 33 19.13 -14.98 17.63
N VAL A 34 18.85 -15.94 16.76
CA VAL A 34 19.62 -17.22 16.82
C VAL A 34 21.12 -16.95 17.06
N GLY A 35 21.53 -17.09 18.33
CA GLY A 35 22.70 -16.53 19.01
C GLY A 35 23.24 -15.06 18.91
N GLY A 36 22.56 -14.04 18.38
CA GLY A 36 22.90 -12.62 18.52
C GLY A 36 22.79 -12.08 19.95
N GLN A 37 23.83 -11.40 20.41
CA GLN A 37 23.90 -10.83 21.75
C GLN A 37 23.13 -9.50 21.83
N LEU A 38 22.82 -9.05 23.05
CA LEU A 38 22.31 -7.68 23.25
C LEU A 38 23.36 -6.71 22.70
N ALA A 39 22.94 -5.78 21.84
CA ALA A 39 23.83 -4.73 21.40
C ALA A 39 24.06 -3.74 22.54
N ASP A 40 25.25 -3.16 22.59
CA ASP A 40 25.52 -2.04 23.49
C ASP A 40 24.82 -0.79 22.97
N LYS A 41 24.11 -0.08 23.86
CA LYS A 41 23.17 0.99 23.50
C LYS A 41 23.77 2.11 22.64
N ASN A 42 25.06 2.37 22.77
CA ASN A 42 25.72 3.50 22.12
C ASN A 42 26.57 3.12 20.90
N ASP A 43 26.64 1.83 20.56
CA ASP A 43 27.54 1.34 19.50
C ASP A 43 26.99 1.64 18.10
N TRP A 44 25.67 1.76 17.97
CA TRP A 44 24.96 1.83 16.69
C TRP A 44 24.06 3.08 16.58
N PRO A 45 24.61 4.30 16.75
CA PRO A 45 23.80 5.52 16.75
C PRO A 45 23.07 5.78 15.44
N TRP A 46 23.49 5.18 14.32
CA TRP A 46 22.85 5.32 13.02
C TRP A 46 21.72 4.31 12.78
N MET A 47 21.50 3.34 13.68
CA MET A 47 20.42 2.38 13.51
C MET A 47 19.08 3.12 13.53
N ALA A 48 18.21 2.83 12.56
CA ALA A 48 16.93 3.48 12.44
C ALA A 48 15.80 2.46 12.36
N ALA A 49 14.70 2.73 13.04
CA ALA A 49 13.47 1.94 12.95
C ALA A 49 12.47 2.62 12.01
N LEU A 50 11.77 1.81 11.21
CA LEU A 50 10.58 2.26 10.50
C LEU A 50 9.40 2.26 11.47
N VAL A 51 8.64 3.35 11.46
CA VAL A 51 7.60 3.60 12.45
C VAL A 51 6.31 3.94 11.74
N SER A 52 5.25 3.19 12.04
CA SER A 52 3.94 3.39 11.44
C SER A 52 3.03 4.13 12.41
N THR A 53 2.28 5.10 11.90
CA THR A 53 1.23 5.79 12.65
C THR A 53 -0.13 5.20 12.29
N TYR A 54 -0.86 4.72 13.30
CA TYR A 54 -2.22 4.22 13.15
C TYR A 54 -3.16 4.99 14.09
N ASN A 55 -4.43 5.10 13.71
CA ASN A 55 -5.45 5.64 14.59
C ASN A 55 -5.92 4.52 15.52
N GLU A 56 -5.47 4.53 16.77
CA GLU A 56 -6.01 3.68 17.83
C GLU A 56 -7.32 4.30 18.34
N VAL A 57 -8.41 3.55 18.24
CA VAL A 57 -9.70 3.99 18.79
C VAL A 57 -9.80 3.50 20.23
N ASN A 58 -9.71 4.41 21.19
CA ASN A 58 -9.92 4.11 22.60
C ASN A 58 -11.40 4.27 22.95
N THR A 59 -11.89 3.39 23.82
CA THR A 59 -13.26 3.47 24.31
C THR A 59 -13.31 3.44 25.83
N SER A 60 -14.37 4.02 26.38
CA SER A 60 -14.76 3.82 27.77
C SER A 60 -16.26 3.77 27.87
N LEU A 61 -16.77 2.96 28.79
CA LEU A 61 -18.18 2.89 29.14
C LEU A 61 -18.34 2.90 30.66
N GLU A 62 -19.18 3.79 31.16
CA GLU A 62 -19.60 3.83 32.55
C GLU A 62 -21.12 3.87 32.62
N VAL A 63 -21.74 3.00 33.43
CA VAL A 63 -23.19 3.04 33.65
C VAL A 63 -23.46 3.15 35.14
N ALA A 64 -24.20 4.20 35.55
CA ALA A 64 -24.51 4.49 36.95
C ALA A 64 -23.27 4.54 37.88
N GLY A 65 -22.13 5.06 37.43
CA GLY A 65 -20.91 5.10 38.24
C GLY A 65 -20.06 3.83 38.18
N ILE A 66 -20.49 2.79 37.46
CA ILE A 66 -19.78 1.52 37.35
C ILE A 66 -19.09 1.43 35.99
N PRO A 67 -17.76 1.29 35.94
CA PRO A 67 -17.04 1.12 34.68
C PRO A 67 -17.27 -0.28 34.12
N TYR A 68 -17.44 -0.36 32.81
CA TYR A 68 -17.53 -1.60 32.03
C TYR A 68 -16.34 -1.69 31.08
N ILE A 69 -15.83 -2.90 30.88
CA ILE A 69 -14.82 -3.14 29.84
C ILE A 69 -15.51 -2.97 28.49
N SER A 70 -14.97 -2.09 27.66
CA SER A 70 -15.48 -1.82 26.32
C SER A 70 -14.37 -1.95 25.27
N SER A 71 -14.76 -2.41 24.09
CA SER A 71 -13.88 -2.50 22.92
C SER A 71 -14.33 -1.52 21.83
N PRO A 72 -13.40 -0.96 21.04
CA PRO A 72 -13.74 -0.15 19.88
C PRO A 72 -14.37 -0.97 18.76
N PHE A 73 -15.18 -0.28 17.94
CA PHE A 73 -15.43 -0.70 16.57
C PHE A 73 -14.48 0.04 15.62
N SER A 74 -13.91 -0.64 14.63
CA SER A 74 -13.21 0.04 13.53
C SER A 74 -14.19 0.99 12.82
N TYR A 75 -13.72 2.18 12.44
CA TYR A 75 -14.52 3.27 11.85
C TYR A 75 -15.63 3.84 12.75
N SER A 76 -15.60 3.57 14.06
CA SER A 76 -16.49 4.25 15.02
C SER A 76 -16.21 5.75 15.09
N PRO A 77 -17.22 6.63 14.94
CA PRO A 77 -17.06 8.06 15.10
C PRO A 77 -16.54 8.41 16.49
N SER A 78 -15.56 9.32 16.55
CA SER A 78 -15.12 9.87 17.83
C SER A 78 -16.20 10.77 18.43
N GLY A 79 -16.44 10.65 19.73
CA GLY A 79 -17.47 11.42 20.40
C GLY A 79 -17.77 10.90 21.80
N GLN A 80 -18.46 11.72 22.58
CA GLN A 80 -18.95 11.37 23.90
C GLN A 80 -20.47 11.49 23.94
N ALA A 81 -21.13 10.48 24.49
CA ALA A 81 -22.56 10.49 24.71
C ALA A 81 -22.87 10.10 26.16
N SER A 82 -23.80 10.80 26.79
CA SER A 82 -24.26 10.47 28.14
C SER A 82 -25.77 10.64 28.22
N ALA A 83 -26.49 9.53 28.38
CA ALA A 83 -27.95 9.50 28.47
C ALA A 83 -28.43 8.17 29.07
N THR A 84 -29.72 8.09 29.38
CA THR A 84 -30.36 6.79 29.68
C THR A 84 -30.35 5.88 28.46
N MET A 85 -30.45 4.57 28.68
CA MET A 85 -30.41 3.59 27.59
C MET A 85 -31.81 3.24 27.06
N ALA A 86 -31.85 2.77 25.81
CA ALA A 86 -33.02 2.16 25.18
C ALA A 86 -32.67 0.76 24.69
N ASP A 87 -33.50 -0.23 24.99
CA ASP A 87 -33.36 -1.56 24.40
C ASP A 87 -33.85 -1.51 22.94
N CYS A 88 -32.91 -1.73 22.02
CA CYS A 88 -33.13 -1.69 20.58
C CYS A 88 -33.06 -3.09 19.95
N GLY A 89 -33.14 -4.15 20.76
CA GLY A 89 -33.13 -5.53 20.29
C GLY A 89 -31.90 -5.84 19.44
N ILE A 90 -32.09 -6.45 18.28
CA ILE A 90 -31.00 -6.76 17.35
C ILE A 90 -30.71 -5.62 16.35
N GLY A 91 -31.39 -4.48 16.43
CA GLY A 91 -31.15 -3.34 15.53
C GLY A 91 -31.46 -3.62 14.06
N ASP A 92 -32.38 -4.53 13.76
CA ASP A 92 -32.86 -4.87 12.40
C ASP A 92 -33.87 -3.85 11.84
N SER A 93 -34.32 -2.92 12.68
CA SER A 93 -35.25 -1.84 12.33
C SER A 93 -34.98 -0.60 13.18
N GLN A 94 -35.51 0.55 12.75
CA GLN A 94 -35.38 1.82 13.46
C GLN A 94 -35.82 1.69 14.92
N CYS A 95 -34.97 2.14 15.85
CA CYS A 95 -35.27 2.07 17.28
C CYS A 95 -36.05 3.31 17.75
N ASP A 96 -37.38 3.27 17.66
CA ASP A 96 -38.24 4.43 18.00
C ASP A 96 -38.13 4.90 19.46
N SER A 97 -37.62 4.07 20.36
CA SER A 97 -37.40 4.39 21.77
C SER A 97 -36.07 5.11 22.03
N ALA A 98 -35.23 5.30 21.00
CA ALA A 98 -33.86 5.78 21.11
C ALA A 98 -33.71 7.31 21.16
N ALA A 99 -34.78 8.09 20.96
CA ALA A 99 -34.69 9.56 20.93
C ALA A 99 -33.95 10.13 22.16
N GLU A 100 -32.81 10.79 21.92
CA GLU A 100 -31.90 11.37 22.93
C GLU A 100 -31.31 10.34 23.93
N LYS A 101 -31.28 9.06 23.56
CA LYS A 101 -30.81 7.95 24.40
C LYS A 101 -29.63 7.21 23.78
N ILE A 102 -29.00 6.37 24.60
CA ILE A 102 -27.99 5.41 24.14
C ILE A 102 -28.68 4.10 23.78
N CYS A 103 -28.51 3.63 22.56
CA CYS A 103 -29.07 2.35 22.14
C CYS A 103 -28.26 1.19 22.73
N LEU A 104 -28.93 0.26 23.39
CA LEU A 104 -28.37 -1.02 23.79
C LEU A 104 -28.85 -2.07 22.78
N ILE A 105 -27.91 -2.63 22.01
CA ILE A 105 -28.20 -3.48 20.85
C ILE A 105 -27.49 -4.82 20.99
N ALA A 106 -28.21 -5.92 20.78
CA ALA A 106 -27.63 -7.25 20.74
C ALA A 106 -26.97 -7.52 19.38
N ARG A 107 -25.83 -8.23 19.40
CA ARG A 107 -25.28 -8.87 18.20
C ARG A 107 -26.31 -9.85 17.60
N GLY A 108 -26.32 -9.94 16.28
CA GLY A 108 -27.15 -10.86 15.50
C GLY A 108 -26.69 -10.89 14.04
N GLU A 109 -27.50 -11.45 13.15
CA GLU A 109 -27.22 -11.65 11.71
C GLU A 109 -27.23 -10.34 10.87
N ILE A 110 -27.26 -9.18 11.52
CA ILE A 110 -27.33 -7.86 10.86
C ILE A 110 -25.98 -7.18 10.99
N ASP A 111 -25.54 -6.50 9.94
CA ASP A 111 -24.31 -5.73 9.95
C ASP A 111 -24.31 -4.65 11.05
N PHE A 112 -23.16 -4.46 11.70
CA PHE A 112 -23.05 -3.49 12.79
C PHE A 112 -23.34 -2.06 12.32
N SER A 113 -22.93 -1.71 11.11
CA SER A 113 -23.24 -0.41 10.49
C SER A 113 -24.76 -0.17 10.38
N VAL A 114 -25.52 -1.17 9.95
CA VAL A 114 -26.99 -1.11 9.83
C VAL A 114 -27.64 -0.94 11.21
N LYS A 115 -27.18 -1.68 12.22
CA LYS A 115 -27.67 -1.55 13.60
C LYS A 115 -27.50 -0.11 14.12
N VAL A 116 -26.34 0.48 13.90
CA VAL A 116 -26.03 1.83 14.38
C VAL A 116 -26.81 2.87 13.58
N ASN A 117 -26.95 2.70 12.27
CA ASN A 117 -27.78 3.58 11.44
C ASN A 117 -29.26 3.56 11.86
N ASN A 118 -29.80 2.40 12.23
CA ASN A 118 -31.15 2.26 12.76
C ASN A 118 -31.33 2.92 14.14
N CYS A 119 -30.32 2.83 15.00
CA CYS A 119 -30.27 3.57 16.27
C CYS A 119 -30.28 5.08 16.04
N GLN A 120 -29.38 5.57 15.18
CA GLN A 120 -29.27 7.00 14.85
C GLN A 120 -30.55 7.54 14.21
N SER A 121 -31.16 6.78 13.31
CA SER A 121 -32.43 7.15 12.66
C SER A 121 -33.58 7.26 13.68
N GLY A 122 -33.54 6.47 14.76
CA GLY A 122 -34.45 6.58 15.89
C GLY A 122 -34.17 7.77 16.84
N GLY A 123 -33.15 8.59 16.54
CA GLY A 123 -32.71 9.71 17.38
C GLY A 123 -31.75 9.33 18.50
N GLY A 124 -31.17 8.13 18.46
CA GLY A 124 -30.12 7.71 19.37
C GLY A 124 -28.88 8.59 19.24
N ILE A 125 -28.21 8.86 20.37
CA ILE A 125 -27.02 9.72 20.43
C ILE A 125 -25.72 8.95 20.70
N GLY A 126 -25.81 7.63 20.87
CA GLY A 126 -24.71 6.71 21.10
C GLY A 126 -25.21 5.27 21.06
N ALA A 127 -24.32 4.30 20.81
CA ALA A 127 -24.70 2.89 20.76
C ALA A 127 -23.73 2.00 21.55
N ILE A 128 -24.30 1.06 22.30
CA ILE A 128 -23.62 -0.02 23.00
C ILE A 128 -24.07 -1.32 22.34
N ILE A 129 -23.16 -2.03 21.68
CA ILE A 129 -23.46 -3.33 21.06
C ILE A 129 -22.87 -4.42 21.95
N PHE A 130 -23.70 -5.34 22.41
CA PHE A 130 -23.25 -6.45 23.26
C PHE A 130 -23.25 -7.77 22.51
N ASN A 131 -22.25 -8.61 22.81
CA ASN A 131 -22.11 -9.91 22.17
C ASN A 131 -23.30 -10.82 22.48
N ASN A 132 -23.63 -11.74 21.57
CA ASN A 132 -24.69 -12.75 21.77
C ASN A 132 -24.12 -14.15 22.03
N VAL A 133 -22.79 -14.28 22.08
CA VAL A 133 -22.02 -15.46 22.47
C VAL A 133 -21.00 -15.09 23.55
N LEU A 134 -20.45 -16.09 24.25
CA LEU A 134 -19.40 -15.87 25.24
C LEU A 134 -18.12 -15.33 24.59
N GLY A 135 -17.49 -14.36 25.25
CA GLY A 135 -16.25 -13.71 24.80
C GLY A 135 -16.44 -12.26 24.38
N ASP A 136 -15.33 -11.62 24.05
CA ASP A 136 -15.28 -10.23 23.62
C ASP A 136 -15.91 -10.05 22.23
N LEU A 137 -16.41 -8.85 21.97
CA LEU A 137 -16.95 -8.47 20.67
C LEU A 137 -15.98 -7.50 20.00
N ASN A 138 -15.36 -7.96 18.91
CA ASN A 138 -14.62 -7.11 17.98
C ASN A 138 -15.46 -6.97 16.70
N GLY A 139 -15.53 -5.78 16.13
CA GLY A 139 -16.30 -5.54 14.91
C GLY A 139 -15.86 -4.28 14.19
N THR A 140 -16.23 -4.17 12.92
CA THR A 140 -16.03 -2.99 12.08
C THR A 140 -17.38 -2.40 11.69
N LEU A 141 -17.47 -1.07 11.59
CA LEU A 141 -18.61 -0.41 10.95
C LEU A 141 -18.39 -0.28 9.42
N GLY A 142 -17.18 -0.55 8.94
CA GLY A 142 -16.79 -0.41 7.54
C GLY A 142 -16.37 1.02 7.17
N GLU A 143 -15.50 1.14 6.17
CA GLU A 143 -14.96 2.41 5.68
C GLU A 143 -16.05 3.37 5.17
N ASN A 144 -17.12 2.79 4.62
CA ASN A 144 -18.27 3.52 4.09
C ASN A 144 -19.31 3.89 5.16
N PHE A 145 -19.00 3.69 6.44
CA PHE A 145 -19.92 4.06 7.52
C PHE A 145 -20.03 5.58 7.67
N THR A 146 -21.24 6.12 7.51
CA THR A 146 -21.52 7.57 7.57
C THR A 146 -22.24 7.99 8.85
N GLY A 147 -22.42 7.07 9.81
CA GLY A 147 -23.01 7.41 11.10
C GLY A 147 -22.13 8.38 11.88
N THR A 148 -22.73 9.10 12.81
CA THR A 148 -22.09 10.19 13.56
C THR A 148 -22.04 9.95 15.05
N ILE A 149 -22.74 8.91 15.53
CA ILE A 149 -22.81 8.58 16.95
C ILE A 149 -21.67 7.65 17.38
N PRO A 150 -21.11 7.84 18.59
CA PRO A 150 -20.07 6.97 19.11
C PRO A 150 -20.61 5.57 19.44
N VAL A 151 -19.84 4.53 19.10
CA VAL A 151 -20.21 3.12 19.26
C VAL A 151 -19.16 2.37 20.05
N VAL A 152 -19.61 1.60 21.06
CA VAL A 152 -18.76 0.73 21.88
C VAL A 152 -19.29 -0.71 21.89
N ALA A 153 -18.38 -1.68 21.96
CA ALA A 153 -18.70 -3.09 22.12
C ALA A 153 -18.53 -3.53 23.58
N ILE A 154 -19.40 -4.42 24.07
CA ILE A 154 -19.27 -5.03 25.40
C ILE A 154 -19.57 -6.55 25.37
N SER A 155 -19.20 -7.24 26.44
CA SER A 155 -19.45 -8.67 26.58
C SER A 155 -20.95 -9.00 26.63
N GLN A 156 -21.29 -10.27 26.35
CA GLN A 156 -22.65 -10.77 26.50
C GLN A 156 -23.20 -10.58 27.92
N ASN A 157 -22.38 -10.85 28.94
CA ASN A 157 -22.79 -10.79 30.34
C ASN A 157 -23.06 -9.35 30.80
N ASP A 158 -22.24 -8.40 30.32
CA ASP A 158 -22.43 -6.98 30.61
C ASP A 158 -23.68 -6.46 29.91
N GLY A 159 -23.89 -6.82 28.64
CA GLY A 159 -25.12 -6.49 27.93
C GLY A 159 -26.38 -6.98 28.63
N ALA A 160 -26.38 -8.25 29.07
CA ALA A 160 -27.48 -8.81 29.86
C ALA A 160 -27.70 -8.06 31.18
N THR A 161 -26.63 -7.58 31.80
CA THR A 161 -26.72 -6.74 33.01
C THR A 161 -27.33 -5.37 32.70
N LEU A 162 -26.93 -4.75 31.59
CA LEU A 162 -27.43 -3.42 31.19
C LEU A 162 -28.89 -3.44 30.74
N LEU A 163 -29.40 -4.54 30.18
CA LEU A 163 -30.82 -4.71 29.86
C LEU A 163 -31.73 -4.57 31.09
N ASN A 164 -31.21 -4.88 32.29
CA ASN A 164 -31.93 -4.71 33.55
C ASN A 164 -31.76 -3.30 34.16
N ASN A 165 -30.98 -2.43 33.53
CA ASN A 165 -30.58 -1.12 34.05
C ASN A 165 -30.81 0.02 33.03
N LEU A 166 -31.78 -0.12 32.11
CA LEU A 166 -32.04 0.85 31.03
C LEU A 166 -32.30 2.30 31.52
N GLY A 167 -32.87 2.45 32.72
CA GLY A 167 -33.14 3.77 33.33
C GLY A 167 -31.90 4.48 33.90
N SER A 168 -30.75 3.81 33.96
CA SER A 168 -29.49 4.39 34.41
C SER A 168 -28.83 5.20 33.29
N ILE A 169 -28.11 6.25 33.67
CA ILE A 169 -27.27 7.00 32.74
C ILE A 169 -26.08 6.13 32.37
N ALA A 170 -25.94 5.85 31.07
CA ALA A 170 -24.72 5.35 30.46
C ALA A 170 -23.94 6.55 29.92
N SER A 171 -22.63 6.55 30.13
CA SER A 171 -21.68 7.50 29.58
C SER A 171 -20.66 6.70 28.79
N LEU A 172 -20.63 6.89 27.47
CA LEU A 172 -19.65 6.27 26.60
C LEU A 172 -18.83 7.34 25.91
N ASN A 173 -17.54 7.05 25.73
CA ASN A 173 -16.61 7.90 25.02
C ASN A 173 -15.82 7.05 24.05
N VAL A 174 -15.72 7.52 22.81
CA VAL A 174 -14.89 6.97 21.74
C VAL A 174 -13.92 8.07 21.35
N THR A 175 -12.62 7.79 21.45
CA THR A 175 -11.58 8.76 21.12
C THR A 175 -10.60 8.09 20.17
N ALA A 176 -10.51 8.59 18.94
CA ALA A 176 -9.39 8.28 18.08
C ALA A 176 -8.13 8.97 18.60
N GLN A 177 -7.11 8.19 18.93
CA GLN A 177 -5.79 8.66 19.27
C GLN A 177 -4.82 8.13 18.21
N GLN A 178 -3.97 9.00 17.67
CA GLN A 178 -2.86 8.53 16.86
C GLN A 178 -1.88 7.78 17.77
N LYS A 179 -1.76 6.47 17.55
CA LYS A 179 -0.73 5.64 18.13
C LYS A 179 0.41 5.51 17.14
N ILE A 180 1.60 5.78 17.63
CA ILE A 180 2.84 5.57 16.90
C ILE A 180 3.34 4.19 17.32
N THR A 181 3.39 3.26 16.37
CA THR A 181 3.88 1.90 16.59
C THR A 181 5.19 1.74 15.84
N GLN A 182 6.26 1.44 16.57
CA GLN A 182 7.52 1.08 15.93
C GLN A 182 7.40 -0.32 15.34
N SER A 183 7.87 -0.49 14.10
CA SER A 183 7.89 -1.79 13.48
C SER A 183 9.22 -2.48 13.72
N ALA A 184 9.16 -3.73 14.17
CA ALA A 184 10.30 -4.65 14.11
C ALA A 184 10.33 -5.43 12.79
N THR A 185 9.52 -5.09 11.78
CA THR A 185 9.51 -5.80 10.48
C THR A 185 10.66 -5.41 9.57
N CYS A 186 11.05 -4.13 9.58
CA CYS A 186 12.16 -3.62 8.80
C CYS A 186 12.97 -2.60 9.61
N GLY A 187 14.29 -2.72 9.50
CA GLY A 187 15.25 -1.73 9.92
C GLY A 187 15.69 -0.80 8.80
N ALA A 188 16.47 0.20 9.17
CA ALA A 188 17.13 1.12 8.25
C ALA A 188 18.41 1.68 8.89
N SER A 189 19.15 2.46 8.12
CA SER A 189 20.43 3.03 8.54
C SER A 189 20.55 4.50 8.13
N PHE A 190 20.88 5.36 9.09
CA PHE A 190 21.07 6.78 8.84
C PHE A 190 22.45 7.04 8.22
N ILE A 191 22.46 7.63 7.02
CA ILE A 191 23.69 7.90 6.24
C ILE A 191 24.06 9.39 6.21
N GLY A 192 23.37 10.21 7.01
CA GLY A 192 23.68 11.62 7.25
C GLY A 192 22.67 12.61 6.67
N GLU A 193 22.70 13.83 7.19
CA GLU A 193 21.77 14.91 6.84
C GLU A 193 20.30 14.48 7.02
N GLN A 194 19.60 14.22 5.92
CA GLN A 194 18.19 13.81 5.87
C GLN A 194 18.02 12.44 5.20
N TRP A 195 19.10 11.67 5.06
CA TRP A 195 19.11 10.46 4.24
C TRP A 195 19.20 9.20 5.09
N VAL A 196 18.30 8.27 4.79
CA VAL A 196 18.22 6.95 5.42
C VAL A 196 18.23 5.89 4.32
N LEU A 197 18.96 4.81 4.55
CA LEU A 197 19.12 3.69 3.63
C LEU A 197 18.41 2.45 4.18
N THR A 198 17.62 1.79 3.34
CA THR A 198 16.87 0.56 3.67
C THR A 198 16.71 -0.32 2.41
N ALA A 199 16.02 -1.46 2.53
CA ALA A 199 15.66 -2.32 1.42
C ALA A 199 14.44 -1.77 0.66
N ALA A 200 14.33 -2.05 -0.63
CA ALA A 200 13.20 -1.62 -1.45
C ALA A 200 11.91 -2.34 -1.04
N HIS A 201 11.98 -3.64 -0.76
CA HIS A 201 10.81 -4.43 -0.35
C HIS A 201 10.16 -3.93 0.95
N CYS A 202 10.91 -3.19 1.79
CA CYS A 202 10.37 -2.60 3.02
C CYS A 202 9.47 -1.38 2.76
N VAL A 203 9.55 -0.78 1.57
CA VAL A 203 8.97 0.55 1.31
C VAL A 203 8.28 0.72 -0.03
N VAL A 204 8.20 -0.32 -0.86
CA VAL A 204 7.63 -0.19 -2.21
C VAL A 204 6.17 0.23 -2.22
N ASP A 205 5.37 -0.31 -1.30
CA ASP A 205 3.96 0.06 -1.12
C ASP A 205 3.73 0.95 0.11
N ALA A 206 4.80 1.56 0.64
CA ALA A 206 4.69 2.36 1.85
C ALA A 206 3.92 3.66 1.61
N ASN A 207 2.86 3.87 2.38
CA ASN A 207 2.22 5.18 2.48
C ASN A 207 3.08 6.12 3.34
N ILE A 208 3.78 7.05 2.70
CA ILE A 208 4.68 8.01 3.36
C ILE A 208 4.00 8.92 4.39
N ASN A 209 2.66 9.07 4.33
CA ASN A 209 1.92 9.86 5.33
C ASN A 209 1.70 9.09 6.63
N LEU A 210 1.78 7.76 6.58
CA LEU A 210 1.65 6.87 7.72
C LEU A 210 2.99 6.31 8.19
N LEU A 211 4.04 6.41 7.38
CA LEU A 211 5.37 5.92 7.69
C LEU A 211 6.32 7.05 8.10
N LYS A 212 7.07 6.81 9.17
CA LYS A 212 8.10 7.69 9.74
C LYS A 212 9.38 6.91 10.01
N VAL A 213 10.46 7.61 10.31
CA VAL A 213 11.74 7.00 10.68
C VAL A 213 12.20 7.51 12.03
N ASN A 214 12.55 6.59 12.93
CA ASN A 214 13.15 6.90 14.22
C ASN A 214 14.65 6.58 14.18
N VAL A 215 15.50 7.62 14.14
CA VAL A 215 16.96 7.49 13.99
C VAL A 215 17.63 7.42 15.36
N GLY A 216 18.60 6.51 15.51
CA GLY A 216 19.29 6.26 16.78
C GLY A 216 18.51 5.35 17.72
N GLU A 217 17.61 4.55 17.16
CA GLU A 217 16.69 3.70 17.93
C GLU A 217 17.40 2.49 18.53
N TYR A 218 17.00 2.09 19.74
CA TYR A 218 17.59 0.98 20.50
C TYR A 218 16.55 0.08 21.17
N ASP A 219 15.50 0.64 21.77
CA ASP A 219 14.49 -0.07 22.56
C ASP A 219 13.10 0.32 22.06
N LEU A 220 12.50 -0.51 21.21
CA LEU A 220 11.23 -0.21 20.53
C LEU A 220 10.06 0.09 21.50
N ASN A 221 10.20 -0.24 22.79
CA ASN A 221 9.24 0.05 23.85
C ASN A 221 9.32 1.47 24.42
N ASP A 222 10.41 2.22 24.18
CA ASP A 222 10.59 3.55 24.78
C ASP A 222 9.83 4.67 24.05
N GLY A 223 9.15 4.31 22.95
CA GLY A 223 8.32 5.20 22.15
C GLY A 223 9.04 5.69 20.89
N ALA A 224 8.29 6.37 20.02
CA ALA A 224 8.82 6.94 18.79
C ALA A 224 8.35 8.38 18.60
N GLU A 225 8.28 9.14 19.69
CA GLU A 225 7.86 10.54 19.70
C GLU A 225 8.78 11.42 18.85
N ASN A 226 10.04 11.02 18.69
CA ASN A 226 11.04 11.72 17.87
C ASN A 226 11.10 11.20 16.42
N ALA A 227 10.20 10.30 16.01
CA ALA A 227 10.19 9.80 14.64
C ALA A 227 9.90 10.92 13.64
N THR A 228 10.76 11.03 12.65
CA THR A 228 10.74 12.08 11.63
C THR A 228 9.90 11.64 10.43
N ALA A 229 9.10 12.56 9.89
CA ALA A 229 8.28 12.27 8.71
C ALA A 229 9.12 12.07 7.45
N ILE A 230 8.62 11.22 6.56
CA ILE A 230 9.24 10.96 5.27
C ILE A 230 8.77 12.02 4.28
N LYS A 231 9.73 12.63 3.59
CA LYS A 231 9.47 13.55 2.48
C LYS A 231 9.26 12.79 1.19
N ARG A 232 10.13 11.83 0.88
CA ARG A 232 10.12 11.00 -0.34
C ARG A 232 10.86 9.68 -0.14
N ILE A 233 10.53 8.69 -0.97
CA ILE A 233 11.22 7.41 -1.05
C ILE A 233 11.72 7.20 -2.48
N TYR A 234 13.00 6.90 -2.63
CA TYR A 234 13.65 6.59 -3.90
C TYR A 234 13.98 5.10 -3.93
N ILE A 235 13.19 4.33 -4.67
CA ILE A 235 13.46 2.92 -4.90
C ILE A 235 14.41 2.79 -6.08
N HIS A 236 15.33 1.83 -6.03
CA HIS A 236 16.19 1.57 -7.18
C HIS A 236 15.33 1.18 -8.39
N PRO A 237 15.50 1.84 -9.55
CA PRO A 237 14.58 1.66 -10.69
C PRO A 237 14.65 0.29 -11.37
N GLU A 238 15.68 -0.49 -11.05
CA GLU A 238 15.84 -1.87 -11.50
C GLU A 238 15.59 -2.87 -10.36
N TYR A 239 14.96 -2.44 -9.27
CA TYR A 239 14.46 -3.34 -8.24
C TYR A 239 13.46 -4.33 -8.87
N ASN A 240 13.56 -5.60 -8.47
CA ASN A 240 12.72 -6.68 -8.96
C ASN A 240 12.16 -7.45 -7.76
N GLU A 241 10.85 -7.36 -7.57
CA GLU A 241 10.07 -8.02 -6.51
C GLU A 241 9.86 -9.52 -6.72
N GLY A 242 10.11 -10.02 -7.94
CA GLY A 242 10.01 -11.45 -8.25
C GLY A 242 11.10 -12.28 -7.57
N ALA A 243 11.24 -13.54 -8.00
CA ALA A 243 12.00 -14.62 -7.33
C ALA A 243 13.50 -14.37 -7.04
N SER A 244 14.06 -13.17 -7.30
CA SER A 244 15.46 -12.84 -7.04
C SER A 244 15.71 -11.63 -6.15
N PHE A 245 14.71 -10.81 -5.75
CA PHE A 245 14.93 -9.58 -4.95
C PHE A 245 16.14 -8.75 -5.40
N ASN A 246 16.39 -8.69 -6.71
CA ASN A 246 17.60 -8.07 -7.22
C ASN A 246 17.49 -6.54 -7.12
N ASN A 247 18.60 -5.87 -6.80
CA ASN A 247 18.65 -4.43 -6.54
C ASN A 247 17.69 -3.96 -5.43
N ASP A 248 17.54 -4.76 -4.37
CA ASP A 248 16.70 -4.47 -3.21
C ASP A 248 17.30 -3.38 -2.31
N ILE A 249 17.16 -2.13 -2.74
CA ILE A 249 17.67 -0.95 -2.06
C ILE A 249 16.78 0.26 -2.30
N ALA A 250 16.54 1.02 -1.23
CA ALA A 250 15.82 2.28 -1.27
C ALA A 250 16.49 3.35 -0.40
N LEU A 251 16.32 4.61 -0.80
CA LEU A 251 16.71 5.79 -0.05
C LEU A 251 15.46 6.53 0.42
N ILE A 252 15.40 6.85 1.71
CA ILE A 252 14.37 7.69 2.30
C ILE A 252 14.96 9.09 2.48
N GLU A 253 14.27 10.10 1.96
CA GLU A 253 14.52 11.52 2.24
C GLU A 253 13.58 11.95 3.38
N LEU A 254 14.13 12.42 4.49
CA LEU A 254 13.38 12.97 5.61
C LEU A 254 12.97 14.42 5.34
N VAL A 255 11.90 14.88 5.99
CA VAL A 255 11.43 16.28 5.85
C VAL A 255 12.40 17.31 6.42
N GLU A 256 13.29 16.88 7.31
CA GLU A 256 14.29 17.71 7.95
C GLU A 256 15.62 16.96 8.13
N THR A 257 16.70 17.72 8.32
CA THR A 257 18.02 17.17 8.63
C THR A 257 18.11 16.79 10.10
N ILE A 258 18.70 15.64 10.39
CA ILE A 258 18.93 15.14 11.75
C ILE A 258 20.41 15.30 12.12
N ASP A 259 20.68 15.89 13.29
CA ASP A 259 22.01 15.96 13.89
C ASP A 259 22.30 14.68 14.69
N ASN A 260 22.68 13.62 13.99
CA ASN A 260 23.00 12.32 14.58
C ASN A 260 24.22 11.70 13.86
N PRO A 261 25.03 10.84 14.51
CA PRO A 261 26.11 10.15 13.82
C PRO A 261 25.59 9.29 12.67
N ALA A 262 26.23 9.41 11.52
CA ALA A 262 25.91 8.67 10.31
C ALA A 262 26.86 7.48 10.10
N VAL A 263 26.34 6.39 9.55
CA VAL A 263 27.20 5.31 9.05
C VAL A 263 27.86 5.73 7.73
N THR A 264 29.09 5.29 7.51
CA THR A 264 29.76 5.47 6.20
C THR A 264 29.53 4.25 5.31
N LEU A 265 29.54 4.42 4.00
CA LEU A 265 29.29 3.32 3.06
C LEU A 265 30.61 2.73 2.55
N ALA A 266 30.71 1.40 2.47
CA ALA A 266 31.83 0.72 1.85
C ALA A 266 31.74 0.86 0.32
N ASP A 267 32.87 1.09 -0.35
CA ASP A 267 32.95 1.10 -1.81
C ASP A 267 32.94 -0.32 -2.41
N LEU A 268 32.73 -0.41 -3.73
CA LEU A 268 32.61 -1.69 -4.42
C LEU A 268 33.88 -2.54 -4.38
N ASP A 269 35.05 -1.92 -4.52
CA ASP A 269 36.33 -2.65 -4.60
C ASP A 269 36.68 -3.21 -3.21
N SER A 270 36.55 -2.39 -2.16
CA SER A 270 36.67 -2.82 -0.78
C SER A 270 35.67 -3.93 -0.45
N SER A 271 34.41 -3.79 -0.87
CA SER A 271 33.36 -4.79 -0.64
C SER A 271 33.69 -6.14 -1.30
N LYS A 272 34.25 -6.13 -2.52
CA LYS A 272 34.67 -7.35 -3.22
C LYS A 272 35.88 -8.00 -2.53
N GLN A 273 36.87 -7.20 -2.14
CA GLN A 273 38.07 -7.71 -1.49
C GLN A 273 37.75 -8.33 -0.12
N LEU A 274 36.96 -7.65 0.71
CA LEU A 274 36.54 -8.15 2.02
C LEU A 274 35.73 -9.45 1.92
N ALA A 275 34.91 -9.61 0.86
CA ALA A 275 34.19 -10.85 0.60
C ALA A 275 35.11 -12.01 0.21
N LEU A 276 36.16 -11.75 -0.58
CA LEU A 276 37.20 -12.75 -0.91
C LEU A 276 38.02 -13.17 0.31
N ASP A 277 38.22 -12.25 1.25
CA ASP A 277 38.97 -12.49 2.48
C ASP A 277 38.12 -13.13 3.60
N ASN A 278 36.84 -13.43 3.32
CA ASN A 278 35.87 -13.92 4.31
C ASN A 278 35.85 -13.05 5.58
N ALA A 279 35.88 -11.73 5.40
CA ALA A 279 36.00 -10.79 6.50
C ALA A 279 34.82 -10.90 7.49
N ALA A 280 35.11 -10.69 8.77
CA ALA A 280 34.10 -10.61 9.81
C ALA A 280 33.26 -9.35 9.65
N VAL A 281 31.95 -9.51 9.78
CA VAL A 281 30.93 -8.46 9.66
C VAL A 281 29.92 -8.58 10.78
N THR A 282 29.17 -7.53 11.05
CA THR A 282 28.14 -7.49 12.08
C THR A 282 26.82 -7.06 11.46
N VAL A 283 25.77 -7.85 11.65
CA VAL A 283 24.39 -7.42 11.38
C VAL A 283 23.72 -7.05 12.69
N ILE A 284 22.90 -6.00 12.66
CA ILE A 284 22.17 -5.48 13.81
C ILE A 284 20.69 -5.31 13.46
N GLY A 285 19.81 -5.51 14.44
CA GLY A 285 18.37 -5.36 14.24
C GLY A 285 17.52 -5.91 15.39
N TRP A 286 16.20 -5.94 15.14
CA TRP A 286 15.16 -6.42 16.05
C TRP A 286 14.43 -7.65 15.47
N GLY A 287 15.12 -8.40 14.62
CA GLY A 287 14.61 -9.61 14.02
C GLY A 287 14.29 -10.71 15.02
N ASN A 288 13.55 -11.69 14.53
CA ASN A 288 13.05 -12.82 15.29
C ASN A 288 14.17 -13.58 15.98
N VAL A 289 13.86 -14.03 17.21
CA VAL A 289 14.86 -14.58 18.09
C VAL A 289 15.03 -16.09 18.05
N ASN A 290 14.09 -16.76 17.41
CA ASN A 290 14.02 -18.20 17.33
C ASN A 290 14.27 -18.64 15.89
N ALA A 291 15.11 -19.66 15.71
CA ALA A 291 15.39 -20.24 14.40
C ALA A 291 14.18 -21.04 13.92
N TYR A 292 14.01 -21.14 12.61
CA TYR A 292 13.06 -22.05 11.99
C TYR A 292 13.54 -22.43 10.58
N GLY A 293 13.22 -23.65 10.16
CA GLY A 293 13.64 -24.23 8.89
C GLY A 293 12.87 -23.70 7.67
N ALA A 294 13.34 -24.06 6.47
CA ALA A 294 12.75 -23.64 5.19
C ALA A 294 11.26 -24.02 5.04
N ASN A 295 10.83 -25.11 5.67
CA ASN A 295 9.47 -25.65 5.60
C ASN A 295 8.75 -25.59 6.97
N GLU A 296 9.23 -24.74 7.88
CA GLU A 296 8.64 -24.56 9.20
C GLU A 296 7.92 -23.21 9.27
N GLU A 297 6.70 -23.19 9.79
CA GLU A 297 6.01 -21.94 10.10
C GLU A 297 6.81 -21.14 11.13
N SER A 298 6.80 -19.81 10.97
CA SER A 298 7.47 -18.92 11.93
C SER A 298 6.88 -19.13 13.33
N PRO A 299 7.71 -19.33 14.38
CA PRO A 299 7.21 -19.46 15.74
C PRO A 299 6.52 -18.16 16.20
N PRO A 300 5.66 -18.22 17.25
CA PRO A 300 4.99 -17.03 17.79
C PRO A 300 5.95 -15.87 18.01
N ASN A 301 5.52 -14.64 17.67
CA ASN A 301 6.38 -13.46 17.56
C ASN A 301 7.37 -13.37 18.73
N SER A 302 8.64 -13.45 18.39
CA SER A 302 9.75 -13.52 19.32
C SER A 302 10.70 -12.32 19.14
N GLN A 303 10.31 -11.33 18.34
CA GLN A 303 11.07 -10.10 18.12
C GLN A 303 11.40 -9.43 19.46
N PRO A 304 12.68 -9.08 19.71
CA PRO A 304 13.08 -8.39 20.92
C PRO A 304 12.86 -6.89 20.74
N ASP A 305 12.42 -6.22 21.82
CA ASP A 305 12.30 -4.76 21.78
C ASP A 305 13.66 -4.07 21.75
N LYS A 306 14.68 -4.69 22.36
CA LYS A 306 16.04 -4.15 22.41
C LYS A 306 16.91 -4.67 21.30
N LEU A 307 17.67 -3.76 20.70
CA LEU A 307 18.57 -3.99 19.58
C LEU A 307 19.59 -5.10 19.87
N ARG A 308 19.83 -5.90 18.85
CA ARG A 308 20.71 -7.07 18.91
C ARG A 308 21.77 -7.00 17.84
N GLN A 309 22.82 -7.78 18.02
CA GLN A 309 23.91 -7.88 17.05
C GLN A 309 24.44 -9.30 16.95
N VAL A 310 24.86 -9.69 15.76
CA VAL A 310 25.56 -10.96 15.51
C VAL A 310 26.71 -10.75 14.54
N GLU A 311 27.84 -11.39 14.83
CA GLU A 311 29.00 -11.42 13.96
C GLU A 311 28.86 -12.57 12.96
N LEU A 312 29.05 -12.28 11.66
CA LEU A 312 29.00 -13.22 10.55
C LEU A 312 30.32 -13.13 9.76
N SER A 313 30.53 -14.07 8.83
CA SER A 313 31.63 -14.07 7.87
C SER A 313 31.09 -13.82 6.48
N LEU A 314 31.69 -12.89 5.73
CA LEU A 314 31.34 -12.69 4.33
C LEU A 314 31.67 -13.91 3.46
N LEU A 315 30.98 -13.98 2.33
CA LEU A 315 31.24 -14.93 1.25
C LEU A 315 31.45 -14.16 -0.06
N SER A 316 32.38 -14.64 -0.88
CA SER A 316 32.41 -14.25 -2.30
C SER A 316 31.14 -14.74 -3.00
N ASN A 317 30.73 -14.08 -4.09
CA ASN A 317 29.55 -14.53 -4.84
C ASN A 317 29.70 -15.96 -5.37
N GLU A 318 30.93 -16.42 -5.67
CA GLU A 318 31.20 -17.80 -6.07
C GLU A 318 30.96 -18.77 -4.91
N GLN A 319 31.52 -18.48 -3.72
CA GLN A 319 31.29 -19.28 -2.51
C GLN A 319 29.80 -19.32 -2.13
N CYS A 320 29.09 -18.19 -2.25
CA CYS A 320 27.67 -18.12 -1.96
C CYS A 320 26.85 -18.97 -2.93
N LYS A 321 27.14 -18.89 -4.24
CA LYS A 321 26.49 -19.72 -5.26
C LYS A 321 26.71 -21.21 -4.99
N ASP A 322 27.94 -21.61 -4.71
CA ASP A 322 28.27 -23.02 -4.45
C ASP A 322 27.51 -23.57 -3.23
N LYS A 323 27.44 -22.77 -2.15
CA LYS A 323 26.67 -23.13 -0.94
C LYS A 323 25.17 -23.24 -1.22
N LEU A 324 24.58 -22.25 -1.89
CA LEU A 324 23.15 -22.27 -2.22
C LEU A 324 22.81 -23.42 -3.18
N VAL A 325 23.66 -23.69 -4.17
CA VAL A 325 23.48 -24.84 -5.07
C VAL A 325 23.43 -26.14 -4.27
N GLN A 326 24.35 -26.32 -3.34
CA GLN A 326 24.36 -27.51 -2.49
C GLN A 326 23.10 -27.58 -1.61
N ALA A 327 22.76 -26.47 -0.94
CA ALA A 327 21.65 -26.41 0.00
C ALA A 327 20.28 -26.66 -0.66
N TYR A 328 20.00 -26.00 -1.80
CA TYR A 328 18.78 -26.26 -2.58
C TYR A 328 18.76 -27.67 -3.17
N SER A 329 19.92 -28.18 -3.61
CA SER A 329 19.98 -29.54 -4.15
C SER A 329 19.64 -30.60 -3.10
N ASP A 330 20.10 -30.40 -1.88
CA ASP A 330 19.80 -31.27 -0.75
C ASP A 330 18.34 -31.14 -0.29
N LEU A 331 17.78 -29.92 -0.31
CA LEU A 331 16.40 -29.65 0.10
C LEU A 331 15.38 -30.28 -0.86
N ASP A 332 15.55 -30.05 -2.16
CA ASP A 332 14.57 -30.45 -3.19
C ASP A 332 14.86 -31.81 -3.81
N ASN A 333 16.03 -32.40 -3.49
CA ASN A 333 16.52 -33.64 -4.09
C ASN A 333 16.60 -33.55 -5.64
N ILE A 334 17.04 -32.39 -6.15
CA ILE A 334 17.27 -32.06 -7.57
C ILE A 334 18.65 -31.40 -7.69
N THR A 335 19.37 -31.56 -8.81
CA THR A 335 20.66 -30.86 -9.00
C THR A 335 20.44 -29.45 -9.56
N TYR A 336 20.86 -28.44 -8.80
CA TYR A 336 20.91 -27.05 -9.23
C TYR A 336 22.25 -26.68 -9.86
N LEU A 337 22.23 -25.72 -10.78
CA LEU A 337 23.41 -25.05 -11.34
C LEU A 337 23.61 -23.68 -10.68
N PRO A 338 24.85 -23.14 -10.63
CA PRO A 338 25.11 -21.81 -10.06
C PRO A 338 24.30 -20.66 -10.68
N SER A 339 23.84 -20.80 -11.93
CA SER A 339 22.99 -19.82 -12.59
C SER A 339 21.52 -19.86 -12.14
N GLN A 340 21.12 -20.89 -11.40
CA GLN A 340 19.73 -21.11 -10.97
C GLN A 340 19.45 -20.60 -9.55
N VAL A 341 20.48 -20.22 -8.79
CA VAL A 341 20.33 -19.76 -7.39
C VAL A 341 20.27 -18.24 -7.24
N GLY A 342 20.16 -17.49 -8.35
CA GLY A 342 19.79 -16.08 -8.34
C GLY A 342 20.84 -15.05 -7.87
N ILE A 343 22.03 -15.45 -7.44
CA ILE A 343 23.04 -14.50 -6.92
C ILE A 343 23.69 -13.64 -8.02
N THR A 344 23.48 -12.32 -7.95
CA THR A 344 24.04 -11.30 -8.87
C THR A 344 25.18 -10.50 -8.23
N ASP A 345 25.87 -9.66 -9.01
CA ASP A 345 26.90 -8.74 -8.50
C ASP A 345 26.34 -7.64 -7.58
N SER A 346 25.03 -7.37 -7.67
CA SER A 346 24.30 -6.48 -6.79
C SER A 346 24.06 -7.05 -5.39
N MET A 347 24.46 -8.31 -5.16
CA MET A 347 24.28 -9.02 -3.90
C MET A 347 25.62 -9.38 -3.26
N ILE A 348 25.60 -9.51 -1.93
CA ILE A 348 26.68 -10.04 -1.10
C ILE A 348 26.05 -10.99 -0.06
N CYS A 349 26.75 -12.07 0.27
CA CYS A 349 26.25 -13.05 1.24
C CYS A 349 27.12 -13.06 2.49
N ALA A 350 26.52 -13.43 3.61
CA ALA A 350 27.23 -13.70 4.84
C ALA A 350 26.69 -14.98 5.50
N GLU A 351 27.54 -15.67 6.24
CA GLU A 351 27.17 -16.86 6.99
C GLU A 351 27.74 -16.81 8.40
N PHE A 352 27.11 -17.51 9.34
CA PHE A 352 27.71 -17.74 10.64
C PHE A 352 28.62 -18.96 10.63
N LEU A 353 29.83 -18.81 11.17
CA LEU A 353 30.78 -19.91 11.33
C LEU A 353 30.56 -20.57 12.70
N GLY A 354 29.67 -21.56 12.79
CA GLY A 354 29.43 -22.32 14.02
C GLY A 354 28.00 -22.86 14.16
N GLU A 355 27.49 -22.92 15.39
CA GLU A 355 26.05 -23.19 15.65
C GLU A 355 25.20 -22.16 14.89
N PRO A 356 24.06 -22.55 14.28
CA PRO A 356 23.35 -21.67 13.36
C PRO A 356 23.00 -20.33 14.00
N LYS A 357 23.41 -19.23 13.37
CA LYS A 357 23.06 -17.84 13.70
C LYS A 357 22.95 -17.04 12.39
N GLY A 358 22.20 -15.94 12.38
CA GLY A 358 22.00 -15.16 11.16
C GLY A 358 21.05 -13.99 11.37
N SER A 359 20.81 -13.25 10.30
CA SER A 359 19.66 -12.34 10.23
C SER A 359 18.36 -13.15 10.18
N CYS A 360 17.28 -12.58 10.67
CA CYS A 360 15.98 -13.22 10.69
C CYS A 360 14.88 -12.23 10.30
N GLN A 361 13.65 -12.74 10.16
CA GLN A 361 12.47 -11.91 9.92
C GLN A 361 12.40 -10.74 10.91
N GLY A 362 12.39 -9.52 10.40
CA GLY A 362 12.46 -8.29 11.18
C GLY A 362 13.79 -7.54 11.15
N ASP A 363 14.85 -8.16 10.64
CA ASP A 363 16.12 -7.47 10.36
C ASP A 363 16.16 -6.84 8.95
N SER A 364 15.16 -7.12 8.10
CA SER A 364 15.04 -6.64 6.72
C SER A 364 15.30 -5.15 6.58
N GLY A 365 16.07 -4.73 5.58
CA GLY A 365 16.46 -3.33 5.41
C GLY A 365 17.51 -2.80 6.41
N GLY A 366 17.82 -3.56 7.46
CA GLY A 366 18.86 -3.24 8.43
C GLY A 366 20.28 -3.35 7.86
N PRO A 367 21.29 -2.74 8.51
CA PRO A 367 22.65 -2.67 7.98
C PRO A 367 23.47 -3.93 8.29
N LEU A 368 24.23 -4.40 7.28
CA LEU A 368 25.40 -5.27 7.47
C LEU A 368 26.66 -4.41 7.51
N LEU A 369 27.40 -4.49 8.61
CA LEU A 369 28.48 -3.57 8.96
C LEU A 369 29.84 -4.29 8.98
N VAL A 370 30.88 -3.61 8.54
CA VAL A 370 32.27 -4.07 8.63
C VAL A 370 33.10 -3.01 9.35
N ASN A 371 33.95 -3.44 10.28
CA ASN A 371 34.89 -2.55 10.95
C ASN A 371 36.21 -2.55 10.19
N THR A 372 36.52 -1.46 9.50
CA THR A 372 37.78 -1.31 8.76
C THR A 372 38.72 -0.36 9.50
N ASN A 373 39.92 -0.16 8.94
CA ASN A 373 40.84 0.86 9.45
C ASN A 373 40.30 2.31 9.32
N GLN A 374 39.15 2.50 8.67
CA GLN A 374 38.44 3.76 8.52
C GLN A 374 37.25 3.90 9.48
N GLY A 375 37.01 2.91 10.34
CA GLY A 375 35.86 2.81 11.23
C GLY A 375 34.78 1.87 10.69
N TRP A 376 33.60 1.94 11.30
CA TRP A 376 32.44 1.15 10.86
C TRP A 376 31.91 1.66 9.52
N GLN A 377 31.75 0.74 8.58
CA GLN A 377 31.18 0.99 7.27
C GLN A 377 30.05 0.00 6.99
N GLN A 378 28.99 0.45 6.35
CA GLN A 378 27.92 -0.43 5.87
C GLN A 378 28.32 -1.02 4.52
N ILE A 379 28.33 -2.35 4.45
CA ILE A 379 28.70 -3.13 3.26
C ILE A 379 27.50 -3.81 2.61
N GLY A 380 26.43 -4.03 3.37
CA GLY A 380 25.20 -4.65 2.90
C GLY A 380 23.93 -4.12 3.56
N ILE A 381 22.79 -4.48 2.98
CA ILE A 381 21.44 -4.24 3.49
C ILE A 381 20.75 -5.60 3.55
N VAL A 382 20.18 -5.98 4.70
CA VAL A 382 19.47 -7.26 4.86
C VAL A 382 18.34 -7.34 3.83
N SER A 383 18.31 -8.40 3.02
CA SER A 383 17.35 -8.55 1.93
C SER A 383 16.52 -9.83 2.09
N TYR A 384 17.11 -11.01 1.93
CA TYR A 384 16.39 -12.28 2.04
C TYR A 384 17.29 -13.45 2.50
N GLY A 385 16.64 -14.56 2.87
CA GLY A 385 17.28 -15.82 3.26
C GLY A 385 16.28 -16.96 3.23
N VAL A 386 16.76 -18.21 3.30
CA VAL A 386 15.91 -19.41 3.36
C VAL A 386 15.79 -19.88 4.80
N GLY A 387 14.58 -19.82 5.35
CA GLY A 387 14.34 -19.99 6.78
C GLY A 387 15.02 -18.90 7.61
N CYS A 388 15.15 -19.12 8.91
CA CYS A 388 15.85 -18.21 9.81
C CYS A 388 17.04 -18.91 10.46
N ALA A 389 18.24 -18.44 10.11
CA ALA A 389 19.52 -19.00 10.56
C ALA A 389 19.65 -20.52 10.29
N VAL A 390 19.30 -20.98 9.08
CA VAL A 390 19.53 -22.38 8.69
C VAL A 390 20.98 -22.54 8.27
N ALA A 391 21.76 -23.34 8.99
CA ALA A 391 23.22 -23.43 8.78
C ALA A 391 23.67 -23.77 7.34
N ALA A 392 22.80 -24.38 6.52
CA ALA A 392 23.09 -24.69 5.12
C ALA A 392 22.90 -23.49 4.18
N PHE A 393 22.08 -22.50 4.55
CA PHE A 393 21.69 -21.39 3.70
C PHE A 393 22.32 -20.07 4.21
N PRO A 394 23.23 -19.46 3.44
CA PRO A 394 23.74 -18.13 3.78
C PRO A 394 22.65 -17.06 3.61
N ASP A 395 22.77 -15.98 4.39
CA ASP A 395 21.90 -14.81 4.28
C ASP A 395 22.37 -13.93 3.11
N VAL A 396 21.41 -13.35 2.38
CA VAL A 396 21.67 -12.51 1.20
C VAL A 396 21.33 -11.05 1.50
N TYR A 397 22.24 -10.17 1.08
CA TYR A 397 22.19 -8.74 1.32
C TYR A 397 22.37 -7.97 0.01
N ALA A 398 21.71 -6.83 -0.14
CA ALA A 398 22.01 -5.91 -1.24
C ALA A 398 23.40 -5.29 -1.02
N ARG A 399 24.29 -5.37 -2.02
CA ARG A 399 25.69 -4.92 -1.92
C ARG A 399 25.78 -3.41 -2.06
N VAL A 400 25.88 -2.70 -0.94
CA VAL A 400 25.92 -1.22 -0.89
C VAL A 400 26.94 -0.60 -1.85
N GLY A 401 28.15 -1.19 -1.94
CA GLY A 401 29.21 -0.71 -2.82
C GLY A 401 28.79 -0.55 -4.29
N GLN A 402 27.90 -1.44 -4.76
CA GLN A 402 27.36 -1.43 -6.13
C GLN A 402 26.49 -0.19 -6.41
N PHE A 403 25.86 0.36 -5.37
CA PHE A 403 24.87 1.43 -5.48
C PHE A 403 25.38 2.82 -5.09
N THR A 404 26.63 2.93 -4.65
CA THR A 404 27.22 4.22 -4.21
C THR A 404 27.08 5.33 -5.26
N THR A 405 27.16 5.01 -6.56
CA THR A 405 26.93 5.99 -7.64
C THR A 405 25.47 6.46 -7.69
N TRP A 406 24.51 5.53 -7.58
CA TRP A 406 23.07 5.85 -7.53
C TRP A 406 22.75 6.69 -6.28
N ILE A 407 23.29 6.31 -5.12
CA ILE A 407 23.15 7.06 -3.86
C ILE A 407 23.71 8.48 -4.01
N ASN A 408 24.93 8.64 -4.53
CA ASN A 408 25.55 9.97 -4.65
C ASN A 408 24.83 10.87 -5.68
N LYS A 409 24.29 10.31 -6.77
CA LYS A 409 23.47 11.07 -7.75
C LYS A 409 22.26 11.74 -7.10
N ILE A 410 21.63 11.06 -6.13
CA ILE A 410 20.47 11.56 -5.40
C ILE A 410 20.92 12.47 -4.25
N THR A 411 21.79 11.99 -3.38
CA THR A 411 22.11 12.66 -2.10
C THR A 411 23.07 13.85 -2.25
N LYS A 412 23.88 13.91 -3.32
CA LYS A 412 24.92 14.95 -3.53
C LYS A 412 24.85 15.61 -4.90
N GLY A 413 23.92 15.18 -5.74
CA GLY A 413 23.81 15.56 -7.15
C GLY A 413 22.50 16.27 -7.48
N ILE A 414 22.06 16.10 -8.72
CA ILE A 414 20.73 16.51 -9.17
C ILE A 414 19.77 15.32 -9.02
N ALA A 415 18.88 15.41 -8.04
CA ALA A 415 17.82 14.45 -7.77
C ALA A 415 16.54 14.86 -8.50
N ILE A 416 16.06 14.04 -9.44
CA ILE A 416 14.66 14.09 -9.89
C ILE A 416 13.83 13.20 -8.99
N GLU A 417 12.57 13.54 -8.76
CA GLU A 417 11.62 12.69 -8.07
C GLU A 417 11.59 11.25 -8.62
N PRO A 418 11.12 10.28 -7.80
CA PRO A 418 11.03 8.87 -8.17
C PRO A 418 10.29 8.61 -9.48
N SER A 419 10.32 7.35 -9.93
CA SER A 419 9.56 6.91 -11.10
C SER A 419 8.08 7.29 -10.99
N TYR A 420 7.48 7.66 -12.10
CA TYR A 420 6.07 8.09 -12.16
C TYR A 420 5.30 7.28 -13.17
N ASP A 421 4.12 6.79 -12.78
CA ASP A 421 3.19 6.10 -13.67
C ASP A 421 1.96 6.97 -13.93
N PHE A 422 1.65 7.22 -15.21
CA PHE A 422 0.37 7.83 -15.61
C PHE A 422 -0.83 6.87 -15.51
N ALA A 423 -0.58 5.63 -15.09
CA ALA A 423 -1.54 4.54 -15.00
C ALA A 423 -2.24 4.32 -16.35
N ILE A 424 -3.46 3.79 -16.30
CA ILE A 424 -4.27 3.49 -17.47
C ILE A 424 -4.99 4.76 -17.93
N THR A 425 -4.73 5.17 -19.17
CA THR A 425 -5.27 6.37 -19.81
C THR A 425 -6.08 6.01 -21.06
N PRO A 426 -7.31 6.52 -21.22
CA PRO A 426 -8.06 6.32 -22.46
C PRO A 426 -7.39 7.01 -23.66
N GLN A 427 -7.36 6.35 -24.81
CA GLN A 427 -6.73 6.87 -26.03
C GLN A 427 -7.32 8.22 -26.45
N ASN A 428 -6.46 9.12 -26.93
CA ASN A 428 -6.76 10.51 -27.29
C ASN A 428 -7.04 11.43 -26.09
N THR A 429 -6.69 11.00 -24.89
CA THR A 429 -6.65 11.83 -23.69
C THR A 429 -5.20 12.25 -23.41
N ALA A 430 -5.03 13.48 -22.93
CA ALA A 430 -3.74 13.95 -22.46
C ALA A 430 -3.76 14.12 -20.94
N GLN A 431 -2.69 13.67 -20.30
CA GLN A 431 -2.45 13.84 -18.88
C GLN A 431 -1.16 14.63 -18.66
N THR A 432 -1.11 15.37 -17.55
CA THR A 432 0.09 16.14 -17.17
C THR A 432 0.34 16.00 -15.69
N THR A 433 1.61 15.95 -15.30
CA THR A 433 2.07 16.00 -13.91
C THR A 433 3.26 16.95 -13.78
N GLN A 434 3.59 17.34 -12.56
CA GLN A 434 4.81 18.07 -12.24
C GLN A 434 5.75 17.16 -11.47
N LEU A 435 7.04 17.20 -11.82
CA LEU A 435 8.09 16.51 -11.10
C LEU A 435 9.08 17.52 -10.53
N THR A 436 9.43 17.34 -9.26
CA THR A 436 10.45 18.15 -8.60
C THR A 436 11.84 17.68 -9.01
N VAL A 437 12.70 18.63 -9.35
CA VAL A 437 14.14 18.42 -9.51
C VAL A 437 14.87 19.23 -8.45
N THR A 438 15.76 18.60 -7.69
CA THR A 438 16.49 19.21 -6.57
C THR A 438 17.99 19.10 -6.78
N ASN A 439 18.70 20.20 -6.55
CA ASN A 439 20.16 20.22 -6.55
C ASN A 439 20.68 20.05 -5.13
N ASN A 440 21.06 18.83 -4.77
CA ASN A 440 21.64 18.50 -3.47
C ASN A 440 23.15 18.77 -3.41
N SER A 441 23.76 19.24 -4.49
CA SER A 441 25.17 19.65 -4.51
C SER A 441 25.41 21.01 -3.85
N ASN A 442 26.69 21.37 -3.71
CA ASN A 442 27.13 22.68 -3.24
C ASN A 442 27.42 23.67 -4.37
N LEU A 443 27.11 23.30 -5.62
CA LEU A 443 27.41 24.08 -6.81
C LEU A 443 26.12 24.42 -7.56
N THR A 444 26.14 25.51 -8.33
CA THR A 444 25.05 25.81 -9.27
C THR A 444 25.25 24.99 -10.53
N ALA A 445 24.21 24.30 -11.00
CA ALA A 445 24.24 23.44 -12.17
C ALA A 445 23.44 24.05 -13.33
N ASN A 446 23.96 23.93 -14.56
CA ASN A 446 23.14 24.13 -15.75
C ASN A 446 22.72 22.77 -16.30
N LEU A 447 21.42 22.60 -16.48
CA LEU A 447 20.79 21.32 -16.75
C LEU A 447 20.21 21.28 -18.16
N THR A 448 20.34 20.11 -18.77
CA THR A 448 19.61 19.74 -19.98
C THR A 448 18.85 18.44 -19.73
N PHE A 449 17.71 18.29 -20.40
CA PHE A 449 16.78 17.19 -20.19
C PHE A 449 16.49 16.50 -21.51
N THR A 450 16.52 15.17 -21.50
CA THR A 450 16.24 14.34 -22.66
C THR A 450 15.26 13.23 -22.28
N LEU A 451 14.26 12.98 -23.13
CA LEU A 451 13.43 11.79 -23.05
C LEU A 451 14.02 10.68 -23.93
N ILE A 452 14.25 9.51 -23.35
CA ILE A 452 14.70 8.31 -24.06
C ILE A 452 13.63 7.24 -23.94
N ALA A 453 13.13 6.73 -25.07
CA ALA A 453 12.22 5.59 -25.07
C ALA A 453 12.96 4.30 -24.72
N ASP A 454 12.46 3.58 -23.72
CA ASP A 454 13.01 2.26 -23.34
C ASP A 454 12.39 1.13 -24.15
N LYS A 455 11.15 1.32 -24.61
CA LYS A 455 10.45 0.39 -25.48
C LYS A 455 10.21 1.03 -26.85
N ILE A 456 10.58 0.31 -27.92
CA ILE A 456 10.31 0.71 -29.30
C ILE A 456 8.81 0.99 -29.46
N GLY A 457 8.47 2.15 -30.03
CA GLY A 457 7.09 2.58 -30.23
C GLY A 457 6.52 3.44 -29.09
N SER A 458 7.25 3.64 -27.98
CA SER A 458 6.83 4.57 -26.92
C SER A 458 6.82 6.00 -27.48
N THR A 459 5.64 6.63 -27.48
CA THR A 459 5.40 7.97 -28.04
C THR A 459 4.45 8.75 -27.14
N GLY A 460 4.26 10.05 -27.41
CA GLY A 460 3.28 10.87 -26.68
C GLY A 460 3.82 11.59 -25.45
N PHE A 461 5.04 11.31 -25.00
CA PHE A 461 5.66 12.05 -23.90
C PHE A 461 6.27 13.38 -24.33
N SER A 462 6.10 14.41 -23.51
CA SER A 462 6.78 15.70 -23.66
C SER A 462 7.16 16.30 -22.32
N LEU A 463 8.22 17.13 -22.33
CA LEU A 463 8.74 17.83 -21.17
C LEU A 463 8.74 19.34 -21.40
N THR A 464 8.32 20.09 -20.39
CA THR A 464 8.54 21.53 -20.29
C THR A 464 9.46 21.80 -19.10
N THR A 465 10.64 22.39 -19.37
CA THR A 465 11.75 22.47 -18.40
C THR A 465 12.27 23.88 -18.17
N ASP A 466 11.57 24.90 -18.68
CA ASP A 466 12.05 26.30 -18.74
C ASP A 466 12.48 26.85 -17.36
N ASN A 467 11.87 26.36 -16.27
CA ASN A 467 12.16 26.76 -14.89
C ASN A 467 13.28 25.96 -14.22
N CYS A 468 13.93 25.03 -14.93
CA CYS A 468 14.92 24.10 -14.37
C CYS A 468 16.25 24.09 -15.13
N THR A 469 16.47 24.99 -16.08
CA THR A 469 17.69 25.02 -16.92
C THR A 469 18.94 25.45 -16.15
N THR A 470 18.80 26.28 -15.12
CA THR A 470 19.88 26.61 -14.17
C THR A 470 19.33 26.43 -12.76
N LEU A 471 19.96 25.59 -11.97
CA LEU A 471 19.51 25.25 -10.62
C LEU A 471 20.62 25.55 -9.60
N ALA A 472 20.39 26.53 -8.74
CA ALA A 472 21.33 26.90 -7.67
C ALA A 472 21.50 25.76 -6.65
N ALA A 473 22.63 25.76 -5.94
CA ALA A 473 22.91 24.80 -4.89
C ALA A 473 21.79 24.78 -3.83
N LYS A 474 21.39 23.58 -3.40
CA LYS A 474 20.37 23.34 -2.38
C LYS A 474 18.99 23.95 -2.71
N GLN A 475 18.69 24.14 -4.00
CA GLN A 475 17.39 24.61 -4.48
C GLN A 475 16.67 23.51 -5.27
N SER A 476 15.34 23.67 -5.38
CA SER A 476 14.48 22.82 -6.20
C SER A 476 13.75 23.64 -7.26
N CYS A 477 13.36 22.97 -8.34
CA CYS A 477 12.51 23.51 -9.39
C CYS A 477 11.50 22.44 -9.83
N GLN A 478 10.51 22.85 -10.63
CA GLN A 478 9.48 21.95 -11.17
C GLN A 478 9.64 21.83 -12.69
N ILE A 479 9.61 20.59 -13.19
CA ILE A 479 9.42 20.31 -14.62
C ILE A 479 8.00 19.79 -14.84
N GLN A 480 7.40 20.12 -15.98
CA GLN A 480 6.10 19.55 -16.36
C GLN A 480 6.32 18.39 -17.32
N LEU A 481 5.77 17.24 -16.97
CA LEU A 481 5.75 16.04 -17.79
C LEU A 481 4.32 15.85 -18.31
N ALA A 482 4.18 15.59 -19.60
CA ALA A 482 2.90 15.31 -20.22
C ALA A 482 2.94 14.00 -21.00
N PHE A 483 1.84 13.27 -20.95
CA PHE A 483 1.59 12.08 -21.77
C PHE A 483 0.32 12.30 -22.60
N ASP A 484 0.48 12.26 -23.93
CA ASP A 484 -0.60 12.34 -24.91
C ASP A 484 -0.86 10.94 -25.49
N ALA A 485 -1.94 10.29 -25.05
CA ALA A 485 -2.25 8.88 -25.30
C ALA A 485 -2.75 8.62 -26.73
N LYS A 486 -1.99 9.03 -27.76
CA LYS A 486 -2.38 8.87 -29.17
C LYS A 486 -2.33 7.43 -29.66
N THR A 487 -1.38 6.66 -29.17
CA THR A 487 -1.14 5.28 -29.61
C THR A 487 -1.45 4.34 -28.46
N ALA A 488 -2.32 3.35 -28.66
CA ALA A 488 -2.64 2.36 -27.64
C ALA A 488 -1.42 1.46 -27.32
N GLY A 489 -1.40 0.90 -26.11
CA GLY A 489 -0.35 0.04 -25.57
C GLY A 489 0.41 0.66 -24.40
N ILE A 490 1.36 -0.12 -23.88
CA ILE A 490 2.26 0.29 -22.80
C ILE A 490 3.41 1.12 -23.37
N HIS A 491 3.63 2.30 -22.80
CA HIS A 491 4.71 3.22 -23.12
C HIS A 491 5.66 3.37 -21.93
N LYS A 492 6.97 3.35 -22.20
CA LYS A 492 8.00 3.55 -21.17
C LYS A 492 9.10 4.48 -21.70
N VAL A 493 9.41 5.53 -20.94
CA VAL A 493 10.50 6.47 -21.24
C VAL A 493 11.33 6.78 -19.99
N ARG A 494 12.57 7.20 -20.17
CA ARG A 494 13.40 7.78 -19.12
C ARG A 494 13.60 9.26 -19.32
N ILE A 495 13.57 10.01 -18.23
CA ILE A 495 14.05 11.38 -18.16
C ILE A 495 15.53 11.32 -17.78
N ILE A 496 16.39 11.70 -18.73
CA ILE A 496 17.82 11.84 -18.51
C ILE A 496 18.15 13.31 -18.27
N ILE A 497 18.80 13.60 -17.15
CA ILE A 497 19.31 14.92 -16.81
C ILE A 497 20.81 14.93 -17.06
N ASN A 498 21.31 15.95 -17.75
CA ASN A 498 22.75 16.18 -17.86
C ASN A 498 23.11 17.52 -17.25
N SER A 499 24.14 17.51 -16.41
CA SER A 499 24.82 18.71 -15.91
C SER A 499 25.94 19.11 -16.86
N ASN A 500 26.19 20.40 -17.02
CA ASN A 500 27.37 20.92 -17.72
C ASN A 500 28.68 20.75 -16.92
N ASP A 501 28.59 20.34 -15.65
CA ASP A 501 29.70 20.09 -14.75
C ASP A 501 29.71 18.62 -14.34
N GLU A 502 30.79 17.90 -14.70
CA GLU A 502 30.99 16.48 -14.39
C GLU A 502 31.10 16.21 -12.88
N ALA A 503 31.41 17.23 -12.07
CA ALA A 503 31.44 17.10 -10.62
C ALA A 503 30.04 17.03 -9.99
N ILE A 504 28.98 17.31 -10.76
CA ILE A 504 27.59 17.27 -10.30
C ILE A 504 26.90 16.07 -10.94
N PRO A 505 26.87 14.91 -10.26
CA PRO A 505 26.23 13.72 -10.80
C PRO A 505 24.71 13.93 -10.89
N THR A 506 24.07 13.29 -11.87
CA THR A 506 22.63 13.43 -12.12
C THR A 506 21.91 12.10 -12.00
N SER A 507 20.74 12.12 -11.38
CA SER A 507 19.80 11.00 -11.35
C SER A 507 18.94 10.98 -12.62
N GLN A 508 18.14 9.93 -12.76
CA GLN A 508 17.18 9.73 -13.84
C GLN A 508 15.86 9.23 -13.23
N SER A 509 14.75 9.46 -13.92
CA SER A 509 13.43 8.95 -13.53
C SER A 509 12.83 8.14 -14.68
N TYR A 510 12.12 7.06 -14.34
CA TYR A 510 11.46 6.17 -15.27
C TYR A 510 9.98 6.49 -15.27
N ILE A 511 9.42 6.62 -16.46
CA ILE A 511 8.03 7.02 -16.66
C ILE A 511 7.32 5.92 -17.43
N SER A 512 6.22 5.44 -16.87
CA SER A 512 5.29 4.51 -17.52
C SER A 512 3.94 5.16 -17.78
N ALA A 513 3.24 4.63 -18.78
CA ALA A 513 1.85 4.92 -19.04
C ALA A 513 1.23 3.78 -19.85
N GLN A 514 -0.06 3.55 -19.71
CA GLN A 514 -0.79 2.60 -20.55
C GLN A 514 -1.96 3.26 -21.25
N ALA A 515 -1.90 3.36 -22.57
CA ALA A 515 -3.00 3.87 -23.38
C ALA A 515 -3.92 2.73 -23.82
N ILE A 516 -5.23 2.82 -23.58
CA ILE A 516 -6.21 1.81 -24.00
C ILE A 516 -7.17 2.36 -25.07
N ALA A 517 -7.48 1.54 -26.06
CA ALA A 517 -8.23 1.97 -27.25
C ALA A 517 -9.74 1.93 -27.02
N ALA A 518 -10.49 2.77 -27.75
CA ALA A 518 -11.96 2.73 -27.72
C ALA A 518 -12.50 1.37 -28.22
N ASN A 519 -13.51 0.85 -27.54
CA ASN A 519 -14.14 -0.43 -27.84
C ASN A 519 -15.66 -0.28 -28.04
N ASN A 520 -16.06 -0.05 -29.29
CA ASN A 520 -17.47 0.17 -29.67
C ASN A 520 -18.33 -1.10 -29.53
N ASN A 521 -17.72 -2.28 -29.57
CA ASN A 521 -18.43 -3.55 -29.44
C ASN A 521 -18.95 -3.71 -28.01
N ILE A 522 -18.12 -3.41 -27.02
CA ILE A 522 -18.51 -3.40 -25.60
C ILE A 522 -19.63 -2.37 -25.36
N ASN A 523 -19.50 -1.17 -25.92
CA ASN A 523 -20.55 -0.14 -25.79
C ASN A 523 -21.92 -0.62 -26.31
N THR A 524 -21.92 -1.32 -27.44
CA THR A 524 -23.15 -1.89 -28.02
C THR A 524 -23.79 -2.92 -27.08
N GLN A 525 -22.97 -3.76 -26.43
CA GLN A 525 -23.44 -4.85 -25.56
C GLN A 525 -23.90 -4.38 -24.18
N LEU A 526 -23.15 -3.51 -23.52
CA LEU A 526 -23.38 -3.15 -22.12
C LEU A 526 -24.22 -1.89 -21.92
N SER A 527 -24.20 -0.98 -22.89
CA SER A 527 -24.82 0.34 -22.75
C SER A 527 -25.95 0.58 -23.74
N ASN A 528 -26.42 -0.48 -24.43
CA ASN A 528 -27.49 -0.44 -25.42
C ASN A 528 -27.29 0.68 -26.48
N GLY A 529 -26.03 0.95 -26.82
CA GLY A 529 -25.66 1.98 -27.79
C GLY A 529 -25.73 3.43 -27.30
N SER A 530 -25.70 3.68 -25.98
CA SER A 530 -25.54 5.04 -25.45
C SER A 530 -24.31 5.74 -26.05
N THR A 531 -24.48 6.99 -26.48
CA THR A 531 -23.36 7.82 -26.97
C THR A 531 -22.68 8.60 -25.85
N GLU A 532 -23.26 8.61 -24.65
CA GLU A 532 -22.72 9.28 -23.46
C GLU A 532 -21.78 8.37 -22.65
N LEU A 533 -21.93 7.06 -22.79
CA LEU A 533 -21.07 6.05 -22.17
C LEU A 533 -20.00 5.61 -23.18
N LEU A 534 -18.75 6.01 -22.94
CA LEU A 534 -17.64 5.69 -23.81
C LEU A 534 -16.79 4.58 -23.20
N TRP A 535 -16.61 3.50 -23.97
CA TRP A 535 -15.90 2.31 -23.52
C TRP A 535 -14.53 2.21 -24.16
N PHE A 536 -13.55 1.81 -23.35
CA PHE A 536 -12.19 1.54 -23.76
C PHE A 536 -11.75 0.19 -23.20
N SER A 537 -10.85 -0.47 -23.90
CA SER A 537 -10.25 -1.69 -23.39
C SER A 537 -8.84 -1.89 -23.94
N GLY A 538 -8.00 -2.50 -23.11
CA GLY A 538 -6.63 -2.85 -23.41
C GLY A 538 -6.03 -3.57 -22.21
N GLY A 539 -4.72 -3.54 -22.08
CA GLY A 539 -4.03 -4.50 -21.23
C GLY A 539 -2.86 -5.07 -21.99
N ASP A 540 -2.28 -6.12 -21.44
CA ASP A 540 -1.59 -7.14 -22.22
C ASP A 540 -2.58 -7.81 -23.19
N GLN A 541 -3.83 -8.03 -22.75
CA GLN A 541 -4.97 -8.36 -23.61
C GLN A 541 -6.19 -7.46 -23.31
N PRO A 542 -6.99 -7.08 -24.33
CA PRO A 542 -8.25 -6.39 -24.12
C PRO A 542 -9.35 -7.34 -23.63
N TRP A 543 -10.36 -6.78 -22.96
CA TRP A 543 -11.61 -7.45 -22.64
C TRP A 543 -12.40 -7.78 -23.90
N LEU A 544 -13.10 -8.91 -23.84
CA LEU A 544 -13.81 -9.53 -24.95
C LEU A 544 -15.31 -9.63 -24.66
N LEU A 545 -16.10 -9.78 -25.71
CA LEU A 545 -17.54 -10.01 -25.58
C LEU A 545 -17.81 -11.47 -25.19
N ASP A 546 -18.65 -11.67 -24.19
CA ASP A 546 -19.30 -12.97 -24.00
C ASP A 546 -20.46 -13.08 -25.02
N ASN A 547 -20.44 -14.12 -25.84
CA ASN A 547 -21.50 -14.36 -26.83
C ASN A 547 -22.62 -15.26 -26.28
N SER A 548 -22.48 -15.81 -25.08
CA SER A 548 -23.44 -16.69 -24.41
C SER A 548 -24.44 -15.93 -23.53
N GLU A 549 -24.03 -14.79 -23.00
CA GLU A 549 -24.86 -13.85 -22.25
C GLU A 549 -24.48 -12.41 -22.59
N ALA A 550 -25.33 -11.43 -22.25
CA ALA A 550 -25.06 -10.01 -22.50
C ALA A 550 -24.00 -9.44 -21.52
N ALA A 551 -22.79 -10.03 -21.52
CA ALA A 551 -21.68 -9.71 -20.64
C ALA A 551 -20.35 -9.52 -21.40
N ILE A 552 -19.32 -9.09 -20.69
CA ILE A 552 -17.94 -9.06 -21.17
C ILE A 552 -17.04 -9.76 -20.15
N PHE A 553 -15.86 -10.20 -20.60
CA PHE A 553 -14.86 -10.84 -19.74
C PHE A 553 -13.45 -10.37 -20.10
N SER A 554 -12.53 -10.43 -19.14
CA SER A 554 -11.11 -10.09 -19.34
C SER A 554 -10.46 -10.98 -20.40
N GLY A 555 -9.45 -10.45 -21.08
CA GLY A 555 -8.70 -11.23 -22.07
C GLY A 555 -7.83 -12.31 -21.41
N ASP A 556 -7.42 -13.30 -22.19
CA ASP A 556 -6.54 -14.38 -21.73
C ASP A 556 -5.12 -13.84 -21.46
N ILE A 557 -4.76 -13.69 -20.20
CA ILE A 557 -3.47 -13.16 -19.75
C ILE A 557 -2.67 -14.22 -18.97
N THR A 558 -1.36 -14.06 -18.89
CA THR A 558 -0.46 -14.93 -18.10
C THR A 558 0.00 -14.24 -16.82
N ASP A 559 0.87 -14.89 -16.05
CA ASP A 559 1.52 -14.34 -14.86
C ASP A 559 2.12 -12.94 -15.12
N ASP A 560 2.00 -12.05 -14.13
CA ASP A 560 2.42 -10.64 -14.14
C ASP A 560 1.81 -9.78 -15.28
N GLN A 561 0.68 -10.21 -15.86
CA GLN A 561 -0.03 -9.45 -16.89
C GLN A 561 -1.36 -8.90 -16.40
N GLN A 562 -1.93 -8.00 -17.20
CA GLN A 562 -3.20 -7.36 -16.89
C GLN A 562 -4.15 -7.21 -18.07
N SER A 563 -5.45 -7.16 -17.75
CA SER A 563 -6.52 -6.84 -18.70
C SER A 563 -7.46 -5.78 -18.13
N ALA A 564 -7.62 -4.68 -18.84
CA ALA A 564 -8.37 -3.51 -18.40
C ALA A 564 -9.56 -3.20 -19.31
N VAL A 565 -10.68 -2.83 -18.69
CA VAL A 565 -11.81 -2.19 -19.35
C VAL A 565 -12.18 -0.93 -18.59
N MET A 566 -12.50 0.12 -19.34
CA MET A 566 -12.78 1.42 -18.78
C MET A 566 -14.03 2.02 -19.39
N LEU A 567 -14.83 2.64 -18.54
CA LEU A 567 -15.98 3.45 -18.89
C LEU A 567 -15.69 4.91 -18.52
N THR A 568 -15.91 5.82 -19.46
CA THR A 568 -15.93 7.27 -19.17
C THR A 568 -17.30 7.86 -19.49
N PHE A 569 -17.75 8.80 -18.67
CA PHE A 569 -19.02 9.51 -18.86
C PHE A 569 -18.99 10.87 -18.15
N SER A 570 -19.98 11.72 -18.43
CA SER A 570 -20.11 13.05 -17.84
C SER A 570 -21.47 13.23 -17.17
N GLY A 571 -21.48 13.75 -15.95
CA GLY A 571 -22.69 14.13 -15.22
C GLY A 571 -22.84 13.52 -13.83
N ALA A 572 -23.69 14.14 -13.03
CA ALA A 572 -24.01 13.66 -11.68
C ALA A 572 -25.00 12.50 -11.71
N GLY A 573 -24.85 11.52 -10.83
CA GLY A 573 -25.71 10.34 -10.82
C GLY A 573 -25.17 9.17 -10.00
N SER A 574 -25.69 7.98 -10.27
CA SER A 574 -25.19 6.72 -9.71
C SER A 574 -24.92 5.72 -10.82
N LEU A 575 -23.86 4.92 -10.69
CA LEU A 575 -23.55 3.82 -11.60
C LEU A 575 -23.81 2.48 -10.90
N SER A 576 -24.55 1.57 -11.54
CA SER A 576 -24.68 0.20 -11.08
C SER A 576 -24.24 -0.79 -12.16
N PHE A 577 -23.67 -1.91 -11.74
CA PHE A 577 -23.22 -2.99 -12.62
C PHE A 577 -23.18 -4.30 -11.83
N ASP A 578 -23.15 -5.43 -12.53
CA ASP A 578 -22.88 -6.74 -11.96
C ASP A 578 -21.47 -7.19 -12.37
N TRP A 579 -20.68 -7.64 -11.41
CA TRP A 579 -19.32 -8.17 -11.64
C TRP A 579 -19.16 -9.58 -11.06
N LYS A 580 -18.22 -10.35 -11.60
CA LYS A 580 -17.90 -11.74 -11.25
C LYS A 580 -16.40 -11.97 -11.43
N VAL A 581 -15.80 -12.84 -10.65
CA VAL A 581 -14.43 -13.34 -10.87
C VAL A 581 -14.36 -14.85 -10.67
N SER A 582 -13.48 -15.51 -11.41
CA SER A 582 -13.09 -16.90 -11.25
C SER A 582 -11.58 -16.93 -11.40
N SER A 583 -10.87 -16.96 -10.29
CA SER A 583 -9.41 -16.85 -10.20
C SER A 583 -8.87 -17.55 -8.95
N GLU A 584 -7.55 -17.57 -8.79
CA GLU A 584 -6.89 -17.94 -7.53
C GLU A 584 -7.22 -16.93 -6.41
N GLU A 585 -7.32 -17.39 -5.16
CA GLU A 585 -7.59 -16.56 -3.97
C GLU A 585 -6.50 -16.75 -2.92
N ASN A 586 -6.09 -15.66 -2.26
CA ASN A 586 -5.24 -15.73 -1.08
C ASN A 586 -6.09 -15.97 0.19
N THR A 587 -6.37 -17.24 0.51
CA THR A 587 -7.18 -17.57 1.68
C THR A 587 -6.49 -17.29 3.02
N ASP A 588 -5.16 -17.16 3.01
CA ASP A 588 -4.37 -16.91 4.21
C ASP A 588 -4.31 -15.42 4.54
N ASN A 589 -4.34 -14.55 3.52
CA ASN A 589 -4.44 -13.10 3.67
C ASN A 589 -5.42 -12.50 2.64
N PRO A 590 -6.74 -12.50 2.92
CA PRO A 590 -7.76 -12.04 1.97
C PRO A 590 -7.65 -10.56 1.56
N ASP A 591 -6.95 -9.74 2.34
CA ASP A 591 -6.71 -8.32 2.03
C ASP A 591 -5.55 -8.13 1.02
N ASP A 592 -4.83 -9.21 0.66
CA ASP A 592 -3.71 -9.24 -0.28
C ASP A 592 -3.92 -10.39 -1.29
N PRO A 593 -4.86 -10.23 -2.24
CA PRO A 593 -5.25 -11.30 -3.14
C PRO A 593 -4.15 -11.64 -4.16
N TYR A 594 -4.07 -12.90 -4.58
CA TYR A 594 -3.23 -13.32 -5.70
C TYR A 594 -3.78 -12.72 -7.01
N ASP A 595 -4.78 -13.38 -7.60
CA ASP A 595 -5.47 -12.90 -8.78
C ASP A 595 -6.74 -12.15 -8.36
N ALA A 596 -6.96 -10.96 -8.90
CA ALA A 596 -8.14 -10.17 -8.53
C ALA A 596 -8.65 -9.26 -9.64
N LEU A 597 -9.97 -9.03 -9.60
CA LEU A 597 -10.66 -7.99 -10.35
C LEU A 597 -10.85 -6.77 -9.46
N TYR A 598 -10.11 -5.71 -9.74
CA TYR A 598 -10.13 -4.44 -9.03
C TYR A 598 -11.09 -3.44 -9.68
N LEU A 599 -11.75 -2.64 -8.86
CA LEU A 599 -12.58 -1.50 -9.25
C LEU A 599 -11.88 -0.19 -8.86
N PHE A 600 -11.64 0.66 -9.85
CA PHE A 600 -11.17 2.03 -9.64
C PHE A 600 -12.22 3.05 -10.10
N VAL A 601 -12.41 4.09 -9.30
CA VAL A 601 -13.27 5.24 -9.60
C VAL A 601 -12.42 6.51 -9.53
N ASP A 602 -12.35 7.24 -10.64
CA ASP A 602 -11.56 8.48 -10.77
C ASP A 602 -10.08 8.33 -10.31
N GLY A 603 -9.53 7.13 -10.49
CA GLY A 603 -8.16 6.77 -10.13
C GLY A 603 -7.98 6.19 -8.72
N GLU A 604 -9.02 6.18 -7.89
CA GLU A 604 -9.01 5.60 -6.55
C GLU A 604 -9.54 4.17 -6.57
N GLN A 605 -8.83 3.22 -5.96
CA GLN A 605 -9.33 1.85 -5.78
C GLN A 605 -10.46 1.87 -4.76
N ILE A 606 -11.63 1.38 -5.16
CA ILE A 606 -12.83 1.35 -4.30
C ILE A 606 -13.08 -0.04 -3.74
N ASP A 607 -12.82 -1.08 -4.52
CA ASP A 607 -13.15 -2.46 -4.14
C ASP A 607 -12.37 -3.45 -5.00
N PHE A 608 -12.33 -4.72 -4.59
CA PHE A 608 -11.84 -5.83 -5.40
C PHE A 608 -12.57 -7.13 -5.08
N ILE A 609 -12.55 -8.07 -6.01
CA ILE A 609 -12.96 -9.47 -5.78
C ILE A 609 -11.88 -10.42 -6.29
N SER A 610 -11.69 -11.53 -5.58
CA SER A 610 -10.75 -12.61 -5.88
C SER A 610 -11.43 -13.97 -5.65
N GLY A 611 -10.85 -15.06 -6.16
CA GLY A 611 -11.41 -16.40 -5.99
C GLY A 611 -12.60 -16.72 -6.90
N GLU A 612 -13.60 -17.40 -6.35
CA GLU A 612 -14.80 -17.84 -7.07
C GLU A 612 -16.05 -17.06 -6.61
N VAL A 613 -16.21 -15.85 -7.15
CA VAL A 613 -17.33 -14.96 -6.82
C VAL A 613 -18.33 -14.94 -7.95
N LEU A 614 -19.55 -15.42 -7.70
CA LEU A 614 -20.68 -15.31 -8.64
C LEU A 614 -21.07 -13.84 -8.88
N TYR A 615 -21.85 -13.58 -9.93
CA TYR A 615 -22.30 -12.22 -10.24
C TYR A 615 -22.95 -11.55 -9.03
N THR A 616 -22.32 -10.47 -8.56
CA THR A 616 -22.82 -9.61 -7.49
C THR A 616 -23.05 -8.21 -8.05
N LYS A 617 -24.11 -7.56 -7.56
CA LYS A 617 -24.46 -6.21 -7.98
C LYS A 617 -23.73 -5.19 -7.13
N VAL A 618 -23.04 -4.27 -7.79
CA VAL A 618 -22.41 -3.10 -7.17
C VAL A 618 -23.17 -1.84 -7.60
N THR A 619 -23.24 -0.86 -6.69
CA THR A 619 -23.76 0.47 -7.00
C THR A 619 -22.83 1.51 -6.38
N VAL A 620 -22.22 2.33 -7.23
CA VAL A 620 -21.44 3.50 -6.84
C VAL A 620 -22.39 4.70 -6.88
N PRO A 621 -22.77 5.26 -5.71
CA PRO A 621 -23.71 6.36 -5.63
C PRO A 621 -23.03 7.71 -5.84
N ASP A 622 -23.85 8.74 -6.03
CA ASP A 622 -23.49 10.15 -5.80
C ASP A 622 -22.27 10.71 -6.55
N PHE A 623 -22.07 10.30 -7.81
CA PHE A 623 -21.14 11.00 -8.71
C PHE A 623 -21.51 12.49 -8.76
N PRO A 624 -20.53 13.40 -8.56
CA PRO A 624 -20.75 14.83 -8.70
C PRO A 624 -20.94 15.23 -10.16
N VAL A 625 -21.22 16.51 -10.42
CA VAL A 625 -21.22 17.01 -11.81
C VAL A 625 -19.77 17.08 -12.29
N GLY A 626 -19.44 16.31 -13.33
CA GLY A 626 -18.10 16.32 -13.93
C GLY A 626 -17.90 15.17 -14.90
N GLU A 627 -16.68 15.05 -15.41
CA GLU A 627 -16.22 13.87 -16.13
C GLU A 627 -15.78 12.81 -15.11
N HIS A 628 -16.14 11.55 -15.36
CA HIS A 628 -15.82 10.42 -14.51
C HIS A 628 -15.19 9.29 -15.31
N GLN A 629 -14.30 8.56 -14.65
CA GLN A 629 -13.61 7.39 -15.17
C GLN A 629 -13.78 6.21 -14.22
N ILE A 630 -14.27 5.09 -14.76
CA ILE A 630 -14.41 3.83 -14.02
C ILE A 630 -13.55 2.79 -14.72
N THR A 631 -12.64 2.18 -13.98
CA THR A 631 -11.74 1.14 -14.50
C THR A 631 -11.99 -0.15 -13.76
N TRP A 632 -12.22 -1.23 -14.51
CA TRP A 632 -12.13 -2.59 -14.00
C TRP A 632 -10.85 -3.21 -14.53
N LEU A 633 -10.00 -3.64 -13.60
CA LEU A 633 -8.65 -4.13 -13.89
C LEU A 633 -8.53 -5.54 -13.34
N TYR A 634 -8.40 -6.52 -14.22
CA TYR A 634 -8.04 -7.88 -13.84
C TYR A 634 -6.52 -8.02 -13.87
N LEU A 635 -5.92 -8.35 -12.73
CA LEU A 635 -4.49 -8.57 -12.55
C LEU A 635 -4.24 -10.04 -12.20
N LYS A 636 -3.20 -10.61 -12.81
CA LYS A 636 -2.63 -11.88 -12.35
C LYS A 636 -1.36 -11.62 -11.56
N ASP A 637 -1.14 -12.39 -10.51
CA ASP A 637 0.13 -12.41 -9.80
C ASP A 637 1.20 -13.20 -10.56
N GLY A 638 2.35 -13.41 -9.92
CA GLY A 638 3.51 -14.08 -10.50
C GLY A 638 3.51 -15.61 -10.37
N ALA A 639 2.42 -16.24 -9.93
CA ALA A 639 2.40 -17.68 -9.62
C ALA A 639 1.06 -18.34 -9.95
N THR A 640 1.13 -19.61 -10.38
CA THR A 640 -0.03 -20.52 -10.47
C THR A 640 -1.22 -20.00 -11.32
N SER A 641 -2.19 -20.88 -11.55
CA SER A 641 -3.38 -20.57 -12.35
C SER A 641 -4.50 -21.44 -11.82
N GLU A 642 -5.58 -20.85 -11.32
CA GLU A 642 -6.72 -21.56 -10.76
C GLU A 642 -8.04 -20.95 -11.23
N GLY A 643 -9.06 -21.81 -11.41
CA GLY A 643 -10.33 -21.37 -11.97
C GLY A 643 -10.21 -21.03 -13.45
N SER A 644 -10.83 -19.92 -13.87
CA SER A 644 -10.84 -19.46 -15.26
C SER A 644 -9.83 -18.36 -15.55
N ASP A 645 -9.18 -17.82 -14.52
CA ASP A 645 -8.34 -16.62 -14.53
C ASP A 645 -8.99 -15.43 -15.25
N GLN A 646 -10.26 -15.15 -14.90
CA GLN A 646 -11.04 -14.13 -15.60
C GLN A 646 -11.98 -13.33 -14.69
N GLY A 647 -12.04 -12.03 -14.95
CA GLY A 647 -13.07 -11.11 -14.47
C GLY A 647 -14.18 -10.90 -15.50
N TYR A 648 -15.41 -10.63 -15.05
CA TYR A 648 -16.59 -10.46 -15.91
C TYR A 648 -17.47 -9.29 -15.47
N LEU A 649 -18.15 -8.67 -16.43
CA LEU A 649 -19.07 -7.54 -16.19
C LEU A 649 -20.35 -7.64 -17.03
N LYS A 650 -21.49 -7.26 -16.44
CA LYS A 650 -22.77 -7.08 -17.15
C LYS A 650 -23.73 -6.12 -16.43
N ASN A 651 -24.84 -5.79 -17.09
CA ASN A 651 -25.92 -4.97 -16.53
C ASN A 651 -25.48 -3.57 -16.08
N ILE A 652 -24.63 -2.91 -16.87
CA ILE A 652 -24.14 -1.56 -16.58
C ILE A 652 -25.26 -0.54 -16.81
N VAL A 653 -25.55 0.26 -15.78
CA VAL A 653 -26.59 1.30 -15.82
C VAL A 653 -26.10 2.54 -15.09
N PHE A 654 -25.98 3.66 -15.82
CA PHE A 654 -25.83 4.99 -15.23
C PHE A 654 -27.20 5.64 -15.06
N THR A 655 -27.49 6.15 -13.87
CA THR A 655 -28.74 6.83 -13.52
C THR A 655 -28.43 8.28 -13.15
N PRO A 656 -28.71 9.25 -14.02
CA PRO A 656 -28.44 10.67 -13.74
C PRO A 656 -29.27 11.20 -12.57
N THR A 657 -28.66 12.03 -11.73
CA THR A 657 -29.37 12.81 -10.71
C THR A 657 -30.18 13.89 -11.42
N ALA A 658 -31.51 13.87 -11.25
CA ALA A 658 -32.39 14.84 -11.89
C ALA A 658 -31.98 16.27 -11.54
N ALA A 659 -31.76 17.12 -12.55
CA ALA A 659 -31.53 18.54 -12.34
C ALA A 659 -32.70 19.15 -11.56
N PRO A 660 -32.47 20.06 -10.59
CA PRO A 660 -33.55 20.72 -9.88
C PRO A 660 -34.47 21.42 -10.87
N VAL A 661 -35.73 20.98 -10.89
CA VAL A 661 -36.76 21.56 -11.75
C VAL A 661 -37.06 22.95 -11.22
N PHE A 662 -36.51 23.99 -11.86
CA PHE A 662 -36.98 25.35 -11.64
C PHE A 662 -38.39 25.47 -12.22
N LEU A 663 -39.39 25.43 -11.34
CA LEU A 663 -40.76 25.75 -11.72
C LEU A 663 -40.77 27.19 -12.28
N PRO A 664 -41.36 27.43 -13.46
CA PRO A 664 -41.54 28.79 -13.94
C PRO A 664 -42.40 29.56 -12.94
N VAL A 665 -41.84 30.64 -12.40
CA VAL A 665 -42.60 31.61 -11.59
C VAL A 665 -43.81 32.05 -12.43
N PRO A 666 -45.06 31.96 -11.93
CA PRO A 666 -46.22 32.43 -12.66
C PRO A 666 -46.02 33.91 -12.98
N ALA A 667 -46.15 34.28 -14.25
CA ALA A 667 -46.12 35.67 -14.67
C ALA A 667 -47.15 36.46 -13.83
N GLN A 668 -46.67 37.43 -13.04
CA GLN A 668 -47.56 38.38 -12.38
C GLN A 668 -48.30 39.15 -13.46
N ASP A 669 -49.61 38.92 -13.52
CA ASP A 669 -50.57 39.65 -14.32
C ASP A 669 -50.56 41.12 -13.88
N THR A 670 -49.98 41.99 -14.71
CA THR A 670 -50.02 43.44 -14.49
C THR A 670 -51.25 44.03 -15.18
N GLY A 671 -52.42 43.71 -14.63
CA GLY A 671 -53.71 44.32 -14.95
C GLY A 671 -54.06 45.45 -13.98
N LYS A 672 -53.86 46.70 -14.41
CA LYS A 672 -54.11 47.97 -13.68
C LYS A 672 -55.49 48.06 -12.99
N SER A 673 -55.51 48.59 -11.76
CA SER A 673 -56.60 49.49 -11.33
C SER A 673 -56.13 50.49 -10.27
N SER A 674 -56.77 51.65 -10.28
CA SER A 674 -56.37 52.98 -9.81
C SER A 674 -56.41 53.21 -8.30
N GLY A 675 -55.48 54.03 -7.79
CA GLY A 675 -55.61 54.68 -6.49
C GLY A 675 -54.36 55.47 -6.14
N GLY A 676 -54.36 56.78 -6.40
CA GLY A 676 -53.20 57.64 -6.23
C GLY A 676 -52.84 57.95 -4.78
N SER A 677 -51.57 58.29 -4.55
CA SER A 677 -51.21 59.37 -3.65
C SER A 677 -49.82 59.91 -4.02
N VAL A 678 -49.77 61.23 -4.03
CA VAL A 678 -48.66 62.13 -4.34
C VAL A 678 -47.58 61.96 -3.27
N TYR A 679 -46.28 61.92 -3.63
CA TYR A 679 -45.24 62.78 -3.03
C TYR A 679 -43.94 62.72 -3.84
N TYR A 680 -43.29 63.88 -3.87
CA TYR A 680 -42.11 64.30 -4.61
C TYR A 680 -40.84 63.51 -4.28
N ILE A 681 -39.93 63.32 -5.24
CA ILE A 681 -38.57 63.92 -5.23
C ILE A 681 -37.86 63.65 -6.56
N LEU A 682 -37.12 64.69 -6.96
CA LEU A 682 -36.45 64.96 -8.23
C LEU A 682 -35.05 64.32 -8.31
N MET A 683 -34.58 64.10 -9.55
CA MET A 683 -33.17 64.10 -10.03
C MET A 683 -32.24 62.95 -9.56
N LEU A 684 -31.36 62.34 -10.36
CA LEU A 684 -30.56 62.84 -11.49
C LEU A 684 -30.20 61.71 -12.48
N LEU A 685 -30.25 62.05 -13.76
CA LEU A 685 -29.68 61.35 -14.92
C LEU A 685 -28.24 61.84 -15.15
N THR A 686 -27.31 60.95 -15.50
CA THR A 686 -26.29 61.09 -16.57
C THR A 686 -25.54 59.74 -16.68
N LEU A 687 -25.73 58.90 -17.72
CA LEU A 687 -25.16 58.94 -19.08
C LEU A 687 -23.64 59.15 -19.14
N LEU A 688 -22.93 58.15 -19.69
CA LEU A 688 -21.88 58.20 -20.74
C LEU A 688 -21.02 56.92 -20.66
N THR A 689 -21.27 55.94 -21.53
CA THR A 689 -20.52 55.62 -22.76
C THR A 689 -19.08 55.16 -22.56
N PHE A 690 -18.86 53.90 -22.96
CA PHE A 690 -17.70 53.39 -23.70
C PHE A 690 -16.34 54.06 -23.45
N ASN A 691 -15.41 53.29 -22.89
CA ASN A 691 -14.03 53.38 -23.35
C ASN A 691 -13.41 52.00 -23.54
N ARG A 692 -12.88 51.82 -24.75
CA ARG A 692 -12.25 50.61 -25.26
C ARG A 692 -10.74 50.90 -25.34
N ARG A 693 -9.95 49.97 -24.78
CA ARG A 693 -8.55 49.60 -25.12
C ARG A 693 -7.34 50.38 -24.55
N ARG A 694 -6.46 49.53 -23.98
CA ARG A 694 -4.99 49.44 -24.03
C ARG A 694 -4.17 50.36 -23.14
N SER A 695 -3.61 49.74 -22.09
CA SER A 695 -2.19 49.34 -22.02
C SER A 695 -2.06 48.17 -21.05
#